data_AF-A0A0P7WLA1-F1
#
_entry.id   AF-A0A0P7WLA1-F1
#
_cell.length_a   1.000
_cell.length_b   1.000
_cell.length_c   1.000
_cell.angle_alpha   90.00
_cell.angle_beta   90.00
_cell.angle_gamma   90.00
#
_symmetry.space_group_name_H-M   'P 1'
#
loop_
_entity.id
_entity.type
_entity.pdbx_description
1 polymer ?
#
loop_
_entity_poly.entity_id
_entity_poly.type
_entity_poly.pdbx_seq_one_letter_code
_entity_poly.pdbx_strand_id
1 'polypeptide(L)'
;MVGDIPRLPAKTLGIGRIATFDGLRGVAALVVVVFHFLAMLHPDWVSDYAQAPALLLATPLAVFWNGFFAVAVFFVLSGFVMAAAAERRHANLLENALLRYLRLALPVLASILLAYLWLRLMPNAAGNLARSLDAPSEWLAFTAQGPLPGLGAAIHDGLAGSFITGMSPFNNVLWAMQVELVGSLFLFAAYWLGGFGPWVRFAALAGFALLGLLVLRDIYLCFVTGALLYEGHKAGIWLRLPPVTGLLALALGMMLGTPGGRFAISWLPEFVPDRLYPGNPWGLAPVAGATLILLAALQLRTLQNWFKTAPLQWLGRVSFGLYLVHVPILYTFLAWERLTLGLPELLLFPAYLAAVLALAYLFTLVVDEPTLRLLGRIREQLARLRSLTRVPSLTASATAPVWPWVLLASAGLMATTLINGGVAIYYDSAIYLHRPEGMLRLLSSMPFMDLVPTDAAPAAALPQDSNTTGATAPALQFSGRSIFYQIFAWSGLEAGRLWSLAAAHAVMVAYPAALLLAHGLGRAPRWGFILGLSALGLLTPLGLSIGTAMPDILAGVLVLALTALMVGWQALRWWDRTLLLALVGFAMLSHTSHLLLAPALVIAVLLLPLRSAAMWRTAAMIGLVCTAVVGFEQLHKTLRNQGSDTIHVTRPHLTAHLVDDGPGVDYLRRACPDVGFRLCAYVDHLPIEWRDFLFGGSEPGTRFFADGPPELQKAISLEQFAFTRAVVADDPVAVLDFATAAFLRQMVMFDPAGLLLPAYLMERMDDRALALFDAYPDWMKAQLRTLAVVEQEHLLSMLHISTIGLTLLALAVLGQALYRGAEHRAQRELVLVCAALLLGVMLNAAICGVLASPYDRFQARIIWLVPLAGLALIAARRAPAARRNGPDPHKPERPFT
;
A
#
# COMPACT_ATOMS: atom_id res chain seq x y z
N MET A 1 -24.41 53.83 -23.14
CA MET A 1 -24.02 52.80 -24.12
C MET A 1 -22.77 52.10 -23.63
N VAL A 2 -22.92 51.00 -22.89
CA VAL A 2 -21.86 50.01 -22.68
C VAL A 2 -22.58 48.68 -22.87
N GLY A 3 -22.37 48.10 -24.05
CA GLY A 3 -23.10 46.91 -24.50
C GLY A 3 -22.72 45.68 -23.70
N ASP A 4 -23.75 44.87 -23.45
CA ASP A 4 -23.68 43.55 -22.85
C ASP A 4 -22.65 42.66 -23.54
N ILE A 5 -21.61 42.27 -22.79
CA ILE A 5 -20.74 41.16 -23.16
C ILE A 5 -21.54 39.88 -22.90
N PRO A 6 -21.82 39.04 -23.92
CA PRO A 6 -22.53 37.79 -23.69
C PRO A 6 -21.65 36.88 -22.82
N ARG A 7 -22.11 36.59 -21.60
CA ARG A 7 -21.56 35.50 -20.79
C ARG A 7 -21.87 34.19 -21.50
N LEU A 8 -20.92 33.69 -22.30
CA LEU A 8 -20.98 32.35 -22.87
C LEU A 8 -21.10 31.34 -21.71
N PRO A 9 -22.08 30.42 -21.74
CA PRO A 9 -22.19 29.40 -20.72
C PRO A 9 -20.96 28.50 -20.79
N ALA A 10 -20.31 28.28 -19.65
CA ALA A 10 -19.21 27.34 -19.48
C ALA A 10 -19.71 25.89 -19.68
N LYS A 11 -19.98 25.51 -20.93
CA LYS A 11 -19.95 24.11 -21.34
C LYS A 11 -18.50 23.68 -21.22
N THR A 12 -18.20 22.85 -20.23
CA THR A 12 -17.00 22.03 -20.20
C THR A 12 -16.88 21.32 -21.55
N LEU A 13 -15.98 21.80 -22.42
CA LEU A 13 -15.61 21.13 -23.65
C LEU A 13 -14.98 19.78 -23.26
N GLY A 14 -15.80 18.73 -23.23
CA GLY A 14 -15.30 17.38 -23.18
C GLY A 14 -14.48 17.13 -24.43
N ILE A 15 -13.15 17.04 -24.30
CA ILE A 15 -12.23 16.68 -25.40
C ILE A 15 -12.76 15.45 -26.18
N GLY A 16 -13.37 15.65 -27.34
CA GLY A 16 -13.72 14.56 -28.24
C GLY A 16 -12.48 13.71 -28.58
N ARG A 17 -12.69 12.50 -29.10
CA ARG A 17 -11.61 11.64 -29.60
C ARG A 17 -10.69 12.45 -30.53
N ILE A 18 -9.39 12.57 -30.20
CA ILE A 18 -8.42 13.31 -31.01
C ILE A 18 -7.90 12.36 -32.10
N ALA A 19 -8.46 12.45 -33.31
CA ALA A 19 -8.09 11.58 -34.43
C ALA A 19 -6.59 11.56 -34.72
N THR A 20 -5.90 12.70 -34.56
CA THR A 20 -4.43 12.80 -34.73
C THR A 20 -3.66 11.78 -33.88
N PHE A 21 -4.13 11.52 -32.64
CA PHE A 21 -3.46 10.59 -31.74
C PHE A 21 -3.63 9.13 -32.13
N ASP A 22 -4.76 8.78 -32.78
CA ASP A 22 -4.95 7.44 -33.33
C ASP A 22 -3.97 7.19 -34.49
N GLY A 23 -3.82 8.17 -35.39
CA GLY A 23 -2.85 8.07 -36.49
C GLY A 23 -1.40 7.99 -36.02
N LEU A 24 -1.01 8.82 -35.04
CA LEU A 24 0.33 8.78 -34.44
C LEU A 24 0.59 7.45 -33.73
N ARG A 25 -0.39 6.93 -32.98
CA ARG A 25 -0.31 5.60 -32.37
C ARG A 25 -0.11 4.49 -33.40
N GLY A 26 -0.80 4.58 -34.54
CA GLY A 26 -0.63 3.66 -35.67
C GLY A 26 0.78 3.65 -36.20
N VAL A 27 1.36 4.83 -36.48
CA VAL A 27 2.75 4.96 -36.93
C VAL A 27 3.72 4.38 -35.90
N ALA A 28 3.56 4.71 -34.62
CA ALA A 28 4.39 4.15 -33.55
C ALA A 28 4.32 2.60 -33.50
N ALA A 29 3.12 2.02 -33.70
CA ALA A 29 2.97 0.57 -33.75
C ALA A 29 3.75 -0.06 -34.90
N LEU A 30 3.72 0.57 -36.08
CA LEU A 30 4.47 0.10 -37.25
C LEU A 30 5.98 0.18 -37.02
N VAL A 31 6.47 1.27 -36.40
CA VAL A 31 7.88 1.40 -36.01
C VAL A 31 8.31 0.27 -35.08
N VAL A 32 7.48 -0.10 -34.11
CA VAL A 32 7.74 -1.25 -33.20
C VAL A 32 7.81 -2.57 -33.98
N VAL A 33 6.92 -2.80 -34.95
CA VAL A 33 6.93 -4.01 -35.80
C VAL A 33 8.21 -4.09 -36.64
N VAL A 34 8.60 -2.96 -37.25
CA VAL A 34 9.84 -2.85 -38.03
C VAL A 34 11.06 -3.10 -37.14
N PHE A 35 11.11 -2.47 -35.96
CA PHE A 35 12.19 -2.64 -35.00
C PHE A 35 12.40 -4.11 -34.63
N HIS A 36 11.35 -4.85 -34.28
CA HIS A 36 11.49 -6.25 -33.88
C HIS A 36 11.88 -7.18 -35.03
N PHE A 37 11.42 -6.89 -36.25
CA PHE A 37 11.89 -7.62 -37.44
C PHE A 37 13.38 -7.40 -37.67
N LEU A 38 13.84 -6.13 -37.62
CA LEU A 38 15.26 -5.80 -37.76
C LEU A 38 16.08 -6.35 -36.60
N ALA A 39 15.60 -6.29 -35.35
CA ALA A 39 16.28 -6.84 -34.20
C ALA A 39 16.49 -8.36 -34.31
N MET A 40 15.63 -9.07 -35.04
CA MET A 40 15.73 -10.51 -35.28
C MET A 40 16.74 -10.87 -36.38
N LEU A 41 16.67 -10.22 -37.55
CA LEU A 41 17.41 -10.62 -38.75
C LEU A 41 18.55 -9.67 -39.16
N HIS A 42 18.47 -8.40 -38.76
CA HIS A 42 19.43 -7.35 -39.11
C HIS A 42 19.81 -6.52 -37.86
N PRO A 43 20.39 -7.13 -36.81
CA PRO A 43 20.72 -6.42 -35.57
C PRO A 43 21.65 -5.21 -35.80
N ASP A 44 22.45 -5.21 -36.87
CA ASP A 44 23.31 -4.09 -37.27
C ASP A 44 22.56 -2.80 -37.64
N TRP A 45 21.28 -2.92 -37.99
CA TRP A 45 20.40 -1.79 -38.31
C TRP A 45 19.66 -1.25 -37.09
N VAL A 46 19.89 -1.83 -35.92
CA VAL A 46 19.26 -1.44 -34.66
C VAL A 46 20.34 -1.02 -33.67
N SER A 47 20.38 0.26 -33.32
CA SER A 47 21.42 0.85 -32.45
C SER A 47 21.49 0.25 -31.05
N ASP A 48 20.46 -0.48 -30.59
CA ASP A 48 20.49 -1.23 -29.33
C ASP A 48 21.28 -2.55 -29.42
N TYR A 49 21.36 -3.14 -30.62
CA TYR A 49 21.95 -4.46 -30.87
C TYR A 49 23.19 -4.43 -31.79
N ALA A 50 23.44 -3.32 -32.49
CA ALA A 50 24.59 -3.14 -33.38
C ALA A 50 25.91 -2.86 -32.63
N GLN A 51 27.01 -3.49 -33.08
CA GLN A 51 28.36 -3.23 -32.55
C GLN A 51 29.09 -2.07 -33.24
N ALA A 52 28.76 -1.76 -34.51
CA ALA A 52 29.33 -0.65 -35.27
C ALA A 52 28.21 0.05 -36.09
N PRO A 53 27.82 1.30 -35.77
CA PRO A 53 26.64 1.91 -36.37
C PRO A 53 26.87 2.31 -37.83
N ALA A 54 25.95 1.91 -38.71
CA ALA A 54 25.86 2.44 -40.07
C ALA A 54 25.62 3.97 -40.04
N LEU A 55 26.13 4.72 -41.05
CA LEU A 55 25.98 6.18 -41.18
C LEU A 55 24.52 6.66 -41.06
N LEU A 56 23.56 5.82 -41.44
CA LEU A 56 22.12 6.05 -41.34
C LEU A 56 21.60 6.13 -39.90
N LEU A 57 22.24 5.47 -38.93
CA LEU A 57 21.86 5.52 -37.51
C LEU A 57 22.26 6.85 -36.83
N ALA A 58 23.12 7.65 -37.47
CA ALA A 58 23.48 9.01 -37.04
C ALA A 58 22.51 10.09 -37.54
N THR A 59 21.49 9.70 -38.31
CA THR A 59 20.51 10.65 -38.88
C THR A 59 19.20 10.66 -38.07
N PRO A 60 18.47 11.80 -38.03
CA PRO A 60 17.15 11.86 -37.39
C PRO A 60 16.10 10.87 -37.93
N LEU A 61 16.39 10.19 -39.05
CA LEU A 61 15.53 9.17 -39.63
C LEU A 61 15.52 7.87 -38.82
N ALA A 62 16.50 7.64 -37.93
CA ALA A 62 16.56 6.41 -37.13
C ALA A 62 15.36 6.24 -36.18
N VAL A 63 14.63 7.32 -35.88
CA VAL A 63 13.34 7.28 -35.18
C VAL A 63 12.34 6.30 -35.82
N PHE A 64 12.39 6.08 -37.14
CA PHE A 64 11.46 5.17 -37.83
C PHE A 64 11.74 3.68 -37.63
N TRP A 65 12.83 3.34 -36.96
CA TRP A 65 13.13 1.98 -36.53
C TRP A 65 13.69 1.94 -35.09
N ASN A 66 13.38 2.94 -34.26
CA ASN A 66 13.69 2.94 -32.82
C ASN A 66 12.44 2.50 -32.02
N GLY A 67 12.43 1.23 -31.61
CA GLY A 67 11.29 0.61 -30.90
C GLY A 67 11.07 1.20 -29.50
N PHE A 68 12.13 1.45 -28.74
CA PHE A 68 12.03 2.03 -27.39
C PHE A 68 11.44 3.43 -27.42
N PHE A 69 11.88 4.26 -28.37
CA PHE A 69 11.32 5.59 -28.58
C PHE A 69 9.83 5.53 -28.98
N ALA A 70 9.47 4.63 -29.91
CA ALA A 70 8.07 4.46 -30.31
C ALA A 70 7.18 4.07 -29.12
N VAL A 71 7.66 3.18 -28.23
CA VAL A 71 6.96 2.83 -26.98
C VAL A 71 6.86 4.02 -26.02
N ALA A 72 7.87 4.88 -25.92
CA ALA A 72 7.76 6.13 -25.15
C ALA A 72 6.64 7.03 -25.70
N VAL A 73 6.47 7.13 -27.03
CA VAL A 73 5.33 7.85 -27.65
C VAL A 73 3.98 7.24 -27.22
N PHE A 74 3.86 5.90 -27.17
CA PHE A 74 2.67 5.25 -26.61
C PHE A 74 2.40 5.68 -25.17
N PHE A 75 3.41 5.71 -24.31
CA PHE A 75 3.22 6.07 -22.91
C PHE A 75 2.86 7.54 -22.69
N VAL A 76 3.44 8.47 -23.44
CA VAL A 76 3.04 9.89 -23.35
C VAL A 76 1.60 10.08 -23.86
N LEU A 77 1.22 9.40 -24.96
CA LEU A 77 -0.16 9.34 -25.44
C LEU A 77 -1.12 8.79 -24.39
N SER A 78 -0.74 7.69 -23.75
CA SER A 78 -1.51 7.08 -22.66
C SER A 78 -1.64 8.02 -21.47
N GLY A 79 -0.57 8.72 -21.09
CA GLY A 79 -0.60 9.75 -20.05
C GLY A 79 -1.64 10.84 -20.33
N PHE A 80 -1.63 11.39 -21.54
CA PHE A 80 -2.59 12.42 -21.95
C PHE A 80 -4.04 11.92 -21.94
N VAL A 81 -4.29 10.76 -22.57
CA VAL A 81 -5.66 10.23 -22.73
C VAL A 81 -6.21 9.74 -21.38
N MET A 82 -5.37 9.13 -20.53
CA MET A 82 -5.78 8.69 -19.21
C MET A 82 -6.03 9.87 -18.27
N ALA A 83 -5.24 10.94 -18.33
CA ALA A 83 -5.52 12.19 -17.62
C ALA A 83 -6.90 12.77 -18.00
N ALA A 84 -7.20 12.83 -19.30
CA ALA A 84 -8.51 13.26 -19.81
C ALA A 84 -9.68 12.37 -19.31
N ALA A 85 -9.47 11.05 -19.30
CA ALA A 85 -10.45 10.09 -18.81
C ALA A 85 -10.65 10.19 -17.28
N ALA A 86 -9.55 10.37 -16.55
CA ALA A 86 -9.52 10.48 -15.09
C ALA A 86 -10.26 11.72 -14.61
N GLU A 87 -10.06 12.87 -15.27
CA GLU A 87 -10.74 14.12 -14.90
C GLU A 87 -12.27 14.00 -15.01
N ARG A 88 -12.77 13.43 -16.11
CA ARG A 88 -14.22 13.26 -16.34
C ARG A 88 -14.89 12.40 -15.29
N ARG A 89 -14.16 11.44 -14.72
CA ARG A 89 -14.70 10.40 -13.84
C ARG A 89 -13.89 10.25 -12.57
N HIS A 90 -13.37 11.36 -12.05
CA HIS A 90 -12.46 11.40 -10.91
C HIS A 90 -13.09 10.80 -9.65
N ALA A 91 -14.42 10.80 -9.50
CA ALA A 91 -15.09 10.28 -8.31
C ALA A 91 -15.07 8.74 -8.16
N ASN A 92 -14.69 7.97 -9.18
CA ASN A 92 -14.88 6.51 -9.26
C ASN A 92 -13.55 5.75 -9.44
N LEU A 93 -12.56 6.01 -8.59
CA LEU A 93 -11.20 5.45 -8.69
C LEU A 93 -11.19 3.92 -8.85
N LEU A 94 -11.85 3.19 -7.94
CA LEU A 94 -11.85 1.71 -7.95
C LEU A 94 -12.45 1.14 -9.24
N GLU A 95 -13.55 1.70 -9.73
CA GLU A 95 -14.15 1.25 -10.97
C GLU A 95 -13.24 1.53 -12.18
N ASN A 96 -12.64 2.73 -12.23
CA ASN A 96 -11.71 3.08 -13.29
C ASN A 96 -10.49 2.14 -13.28
N ALA A 97 -9.96 1.82 -12.09
CA ALA A 97 -8.85 0.90 -11.91
C ALA A 97 -9.21 -0.53 -12.36
N LEU A 98 -10.33 -1.08 -11.87
CA LEU A 98 -10.77 -2.44 -12.21
C LEU A 98 -11.06 -2.61 -13.70
N LEU A 99 -11.81 -1.67 -14.29
CA LEU A 99 -12.13 -1.73 -15.72
C LEU A 99 -10.89 -1.53 -16.59
N ARG A 100 -9.91 -0.75 -16.12
CA ARG A 100 -8.62 -0.57 -16.79
C ARG A 100 -7.78 -1.84 -16.74
N TYR A 101 -7.73 -2.51 -15.59
CA TYR A 101 -7.05 -3.80 -15.46
C TYR A 101 -7.67 -4.84 -16.40
N LEU A 102 -9.00 -5.00 -16.38
CA LEU A 102 -9.69 -5.94 -17.29
C LEU A 102 -9.51 -5.58 -18.78
N ARG A 103 -9.44 -4.29 -19.12
CA ARG A 103 -9.20 -3.81 -20.50
C ARG A 103 -7.84 -4.26 -21.05
N LEU A 104 -6.84 -4.40 -20.18
CA LEU A 104 -5.50 -4.85 -20.54
C LEU A 104 -5.37 -6.36 -20.41
N ALA A 105 -5.82 -6.95 -19.29
CA ALA A 105 -5.64 -8.37 -18.98
C ALA A 105 -6.35 -9.31 -19.97
N LEU A 106 -7.59 -8.98 -20.39
CA LEU A 106 -8.33 -9.87 -21.30
C LEU A 106 -7.66 -10.02 -22.68
N PRO A 107 -7.23 -8.95 -23.36
CA PRO A 107 -6.45 -9.07 -24.59
C PRO A 107 -5.05 -9.69 -24.38
N VAL A 108 -4.37 -9.38 -23.28
CA VAL A 108 -3.06 -9.95 -22.97
C VAL A 108 -3.15 -11.46 -22.81
N LEU A 109 -4.16 -11.95 -22.08
CA LEU A 109 -4.44 -13.39 -21.96
C LEU A 109 -4.65 -14.04 -23.33
N ALA A 110 -5.44 -13.42 -24.21
CA ALA A 110 -5.67 -13.96 -25.56
C ALA A 110 -4.38 -14.03 -26.39
N SER A 111 -3.51 -13.02 -26.29
CA SER A 111 -2.19 -13.01 -26.95
C SER A 111 -1.28 -14.11 -26.41
N ILE A 112 -1.21 -14.30 -25.09
CA ILE A 112 -0.40 -15.36 -24.47
C ILE A 112 -0.92 -16.74 -24.83
N LEU A 113 -2.23 -16.98 -24.83
CA LEU A 113 -2.79 -18.27 -25.22
C LEU A 113 -2.50 -18.59 -26.69
N LEU A 114 -2.52 -17.59 -27.56
CA LEU A 114 -2.12 -17.73 -28.96
C LEU A 114 -0.62 -18.06 -29.08
N ALA A 115 0.24 -17.31 -28.38
CA ALA A 115 1.69 -17.54 -28.36
C ALA A 115 2.02 -18.93 -27.78
N TYR A 116 1.36 -19.34 -26.72
CA TYR A 116 1.49 -20.65 -26.09
C TYR A 116 1.20 -21.78 -27.07
N LEU A 117 0.09 -21.67 -27.82
CA LEU A 117 -0.28 -22.66 -28.82
C LEU A 117 0.80 -22.77 -29.90
N TRP A 118 1.33 -21.65 -30.40
CA TRP A 118 2.35 -21.69 -31.45
C TRP A 118 3.70 -22.17 -30.97
N LEU A 119 4.13 -21.78 -29.77
CA LEU A 119 5.37 -22.29 -29.15
C LEU A 119 5.29 -23.81 -28.89
N ARG A 120 4.09 -24.34 -28.62
CA ARG A 120 3.85 -25.79 -28.53
C ARG A 120 3.94 -26.51 -29.88
N LEU A 121 3.45 -25.88 -30.96
CA LEU A 121 3.50 -26.45 -32.31
C LEU A 121 4.90 -26.37 -32.93
N MET A 122 5.65 -25.32 -32.63
CA MET A 122 6.98 -25.04 -33.18
C MET A 122 8.00 -24.87 -32.04
N PRO A 123 8.25 -25.94 -31.26
CA PRO A 123 9.17 -25.85 -30.14
C PRO A 123 10.58 -25.56 -30.65
N ASN A 124 11.24 -24.62 -29.99
CA ASN A 124 12.63 -24.22 -30.23
C ASN A 124 12.93 -23.52 -31.57
N ALA A 125 11.92 -23.03 -32.31
CA ALA A 125 12.14 -22.40 -33.62
C ALA A 125 13.13 -21.23 -33.56
N ALA A 126 12.93 -20.28 -32.64
CA ALA A 126 13.84 -19.13 -32.49
C ALA A 126 15.26 -19.51 -32.02
N GLY A 127 15.43 -20.58 -31.23
CA GLY A 127 16.75 -21.03 -30.77
C GLY A 127 17.49 -21.85 -31.82
N ASN A 128 16.76 -22.59 -32.65
CA ASN A 128 17.29 -23.21 -33.87
C ASN A 128 17.78 -22.13 -34.84
N LEU A 129 16.98 -21.06 -35.04
CA LEU A 129 17.39 -19.94 -35.88
C LEU A 129 18.65 -19.26 -35.34
N ALA A 130 18.69 -18.96 -34.03
CA ALA A 130 19.88 -18.36 -33.40
C ALA A 130 21.16 -19.18 -33.65
N ARG A 131 21.06 -20.52 -33.65
CA ARG A 131 22.20 -21.40 -33.96
C ARG A 131 22.59 -21.46 -35.43
N SER A 132 21.70 -21.04 -36.34
CA SER A 132 21.93 -21.05 -37.79
C SER A 132 22.52 -19.75 -38.34
N LEU A 133 22.51 -18.68 -37.56
CA LEU A 133 23.02 -17.36 -37.95
C LEU A 133 24.48 -17.23 -37.50
N ASP A 134 25.33 -16.64 -38.35
CA ASP A 134 26.75 -16.40 -38.04
C ASP A 134 26.93 -15.41 -36.87
N ALA A 135 26.02 -14.43 -36.75
CA ALA A 135 25.97 -13.44 -35.68
C ALA A 135 24.54 -13.30 -35.14
N PRO A 136 24.11 -14.16 -34.20
CA PRO A 136 22.74 -14.11 -33.68
C PRO A 136 22.53 -12.90 -32.77
N SER A 137 21.36 -12.27 -32.92
CA SER A 137 20.94 -11.17 -32.06
C SER A 137 20.62 -11.66 -30.64
N GLU A 138 21.07 -10.91 -29.63
CA GLU A 138 20.69 -11.10 -28.21
C GLU A 138 19.15 -11.10 -28.04
N TRP A 139 18.42 -10.42 -28.92
CA TRP A 139 16.97 -10.35 -28.88
C TRP A 139 16.28 -11.72 -28.99
N LEU A 140 16.90 -12.71 -29.65
CA LEU A 140 16.34 -14.06 -29.79
C LEU A 140 16.23 -14.83 -28.46
N ALA A 141 16.93 -14.38 -27.41
CA ALA A 141 16.92 -15.01 -26.09
C ALA A 141 15.70 -14.63 -25.21
N PHE A 142 14.92 -13.63 -25.60
CA PHE A 142 13.79 -13.14 -24.78
C PHE A 142 12.49 -13.96 -24.91
N THR A 143 12.55 -15.20 -25.39
CA THR A 143 11.40 -16.11 -25.47
C THR A 143 11.77 -17.48 -24.89
N ALA A 144 10.81 -18.13 -24.22
CA ALA A 144 11.03 -19.46 -23.67
C ALA A 144 11.28 -20.51 -24.77
N GLN A 145 12.31 -21.32 -24.54
CA GLN A 145 12.75 -22.44 -25.38
C GLN A 145 12.92 -23.66 -24.46
N GLY A 146 12.69 -24.89 -24.94
CA GLY A 146 12.70 -26.07 -24.05
C GLY A 146 11.54 -26.04 -23.05
N PRO A 147 11.41 -27.03 -22.14
CA PRO A 147 10.11 -27.46 -21.63
C PRO A 147 9.26 -26.27 -21.15
N LEU A 148 8.27 -25.93 -21.99
CA LEU A 148 7.44 -24.75 -21.82
C LEU A 148 6.65 -24.88 -20.52
N PRO A 149 6.47 -23.79 -19.76
CA PRO A 149 5.60 -23.80 -18.60
C PRO A 149 4.19 -24.28 -19.00
N GLY A 150 3.51 -24.98 -18.08
CA GLY A 150 2.18 -25.54 -18.36
C GLY A 150 1.11 -24.49 -18.67
N LEU A 151 -0.07 -24.92 -19.15
CA LEU A 151 -1.19 -24.02 -19.48
C LEU A 151 -1.59 -23.12 -18.28
N GLY A 152 -1.54 -23.64 -17.06
CA GLY A 152 -1.80 -22.86 -15.85
C GLY A 152 -0.83 -21.69 -15.67
N ALA A 153 0.46 -21.87 -16.02
CA ALA A 153 1.44 -20.80 -15.99
C ALA A 153 1.19 -19.75 -17.08
N ALA A 154 0.71 -20.16 -18.27
CA ALA A 154 0.29 -19.23 -19.33
C ALA A 154 -0.94 -18.40 -18.93
N ILE A 155 -1.93 -19.02 -18.27
CA ILE A 155 -3.11 -18.31 -17.75
C ILE A 155 -2.70 -17.34 -16.63
N HIS A 156 -1.87 -17.80 -15.69
CA HIS A 156 -1.34 -16.95 -14.63
C HIS A 156 -0.55 -15.78 -15.19
N ASP A 157 0.31 -16.00 -16.19
CA ASP A 157 1.09 -14.95 -16.83
C ASP A 157 0.19 -13.88 -17.47
N GLY A 158 -0.85 -14.30 -18.21
CA GLY A 158 -1.73 -13.37 -18.90
C GLY A 158 -2.74 -12.63 -18.01
N LEU A 159 -3.08 -13.17 -16.85
CA LEU A 159 -3.95 -12.48 -15.88
C LEU A 159 -3.14 -11.65 -14.89
N ALA A 160 -2.03 -12.16 -14.34
CA ALA A 160 -1.34 -11.54 -13.21
C ALA A 160 0.18 -11.41 -13.41
N GLY A 161 0.86 -12.47 -13.88
CA GLY A 161 2.32 -12.55 -13.93
C GLY A 161 2.95 -11.37 -14.67
N SER A 162 2.54 -11.12 -15.92
CA SER A 162 3.11 -10.04 -16.74
C SER A 162 2.91 -8.63 -16.17
N PHE A 163 1.85 -8.44 -15.36
CA PHE A 163 1.56 -7.16 -14.70
C PHE A 163 2.37 -6.96 -13.41
N ILE A 164 2.77 -8.04 -12.74
CA ILE A 164 3.52 -8.01 -11.48
C ILE A 164 5.02 -7.99 -11.73
N THR A 165 5.52 -8.84 -12.61
CA THR A 165 6.97 -9.01 -12.86
C THR A 165 7.47 -8.10 -13.98
N GLY A 166 6.59 -7.66 -14.88
CA GLY A 166 6.99 -6.95 -16.10
C GLY A 166 7.76 -7.84 -17.09
N MET A 167 7.71 -9.16 -16.94
CA MET A 167 8.34 -10.12 -17.83
C MET A 167 7.35 -11.22 -18.20
N SER A 168 7.39 -11.67 -19.46
CA SER A 168 6.59 -12.80 -19.92
C SER A 168 7.47 -13.76 -20.72
N PRO A 169 7.51 -15.05 -20.38
CA PRO A 169 8.25 -16.06 -21.13
C PRO A 169 7.63 -16.35 -22.51
N PHE A 170 6.35 -16.02 -22.71
CA PHE A 170 5.60 -16.32 -23.93
C PHE A 170 5.62 -15.16 -24.93
N ASN A 171 5.61 -13.92 -24.44
CA ASN A 171 5.57 -12.74 -25.28
C ASN A 171 6.32 -11.57 -24.63
N ASN A 172 7.55 -11.32 -25.07
CA ASN A 172 8.44 -10.36 -24.42
C ASN A 172 7.92 -8.91 -24.44
N VAL A 173 7.06 -8.52 -25.38
CA VAL A 173 6.53 -7.14 -25.45
C VAL A 173 5.56 -6.80 -24.31
N LEU A 174 5.15 -7.80 -23.52
CA LEU A 174 4.22 -7.60 -22.41
C LEU A 174 4.82 -6.86 -21.22
N TRP A 175 6.14 -6.61 -21.20
CA TRP A 175 6.76 -5.74 -20.19
C TRP A 175 6.10 -4.36 -20.14
N ALA A 176 5.62 -3.85 -21.28
CA ALA A 176 4.95 -2.55 -21.36
C ALA A 176 3.59 -2.53 -20.65
N MET A 177 2.94 -3.68 -20.44
CA MET A 177 1.62 -3.76 -19.80
C MET A 177 1.68 -3.41 -18.31
N GLN A 178 2.77 -3.75 -17.61
CA GLN A 178 3.00 -3.32 -16.24
C GLN A 178 3.10 -1.79 -16.15
N VAL A 179 3.94 -1.20 -17.01
CA VAL A 179 4.14 0.26 -17.05
C VAL A 179 2.81 0.97 -17.37
N GLU A 180 2.07 0.46 -18.34
CA GLU A 180 0.76 0.98 -18.77
C GLU A 180 -0.32 0.90 -17.67
N LEU A 181 -0.31 -0.17 -16.86
CA LEU A 181 -1.20 -0.33 -15.73
C LEU A 181 -0.82 0.63 -14.60
N VAL A 182 0.41 0.55 -14.10
CA VAL A 182 0.90 1.34 -12.95
C VAL A 182 0.81 2.84 -13.25
N GLY A 183 1.25 3.28 -14.43
CA GLY A 183 1.14 4.68 -14.85
C GLY A 183 -0.32 5.17 -14.90
N SER A 184 -1.24 4.35 -15.42
CA SER A 184 -2.67 4.71 -15.46
C SER A 184 -3.34 4.74 -14.08
N LEU A 185 -3.00 3.80 -13.20
CA LEU A 185 -3.51 3.77 -11.82
C LEU A 185 -3.04 5.00 -11.04
N PHE A 186 -1.78 5.39 -11.22
CA PHE A 186 -1.26 6.60 -10.63
C PHE A 186 -2.03 7.83 -11.10
N LEU A 187 -2.26 7.99 -12.41
CA LEU A 187 -3.04 9.11 -12.93
C LEU A 187 -4.48 9.12 -12.40
N PHE A 188 -5.14 7.96 -12.30
CA PHE A 188 -6.46 7.91 -11.67
C PHE A 188 -6.42 8.37 -10.21
N ALA A 189 -5.39 7.98 -9.45
CA ALA A 189 -5.22 8.43 -8.07
C ALA A 189 -4.94 9.95 -8.00
N ALA A 190 -4.04 10.48 -8.82
CA ALA A 190 -3.69 11.91 -8.84
C ALA A 190 -4.90 12.79 -9.21
N TYR A 191 -5.70 12.39 -10.18
CA TYR A 191 -6.92 13.13 -10.57
C TYR A 191 -8.07 12.93 -9.57
N TRP A 192 -8.17 11.77 -8.91
CA TRP A 192 -9.09 11.56 -7.79
C TRP A 192 -8.73 12.48 -6.61
N LEU A 193 -7.44 12.56 -6.24
CA LEU A 193 -6.92 13.51 -5.25
C LEU A 193 -7.14 14.96 -5.67
N GLY A 194 -7.08 15.24 -6.97
CA GLY A 194 -7.44 16.54 -7.55
C GLY A 194 -8.86 17.00 -7.27
N GLY A 195 -9.77 16.09 -6.90
CA GLY A 195 -11.10 16.45 -6.39
C GLY A 195 -11.07 17.27 -5.09
N PHE A 196 -9.96 17.27 -4.36
CA PHE A 196 -9.74 18.11 -3.17
C PHE A 196 -9.12 19.48 -3.51
N GLY A 197 -8.69 19.68 -4.76
CA GLY A 197 -8.15 20.94 -5.25
C GLY A 197 -7.08 20.74 -6.34
N PRO A 198 -6.90 21.70 -7.26
CA PRO A 198 -5.93 21.58 -8.35
C PRO A 198 -4.48 21.49 -7.84
N TRP A 199 -4.14 22.19 -6.76
CA TRP A 199 -2.82 22.12 -6.14
C TRP A 199 -2.47 20.71 -5.64
N VAL A 200 -3.45 19.97 -5.08
CA VAL A 200 -3.25 18.59 -4.62
C VAL A 200 -2.96 17.66 -5.81
N ARG A 201 -3.63 17.89 -6.94
CA ARG A 201 -3.35 17.15 -8.18
C ARG A 201 -1.93 17.38 -8.67
N PHE A 202 -1.49 18.64 -8.74
CA PHE A 202 -0.13 18.96 -9.18
C PHE A 202 0.92 18.46 -8.18
N ALA A 203 0.65 18.53 -6.88
CA ALA A 203 1.52 17.93 -5.85
C ALA A 203 1.60 16.41 -5.99
N ALA A 204 0.49 15.73 -6.30
CA ALA A 204 0.49 14.30 -6.57
C ALA A 204 1.31 13.98 -7.84
N LEU A 205 1.09 14.69 -8.96
CA LEU A 205 1.87 14.53 -10.18
C LEU A 205 3.38 14.78 -9.93
N ALA A 206 3.73 15.80 -9.15
CA ALA A 206 5.11 16.07 -8.75
C ALA A 206 5.69 14.97 -7.86
N GLY A 207 4.90 14.45 -6.91
CA GLY A 207 5.29 13.32 -6.08
C GLY A 207 5.57 12.05 -6.88
N PHE A 208 4.81 11.79 -7.95
CA PHE A 208 5.08 10.67 -8.85
C PHE A 208 6.21 10.93 -9.83
N ALA A 209 6.42 12.18 -10.23
CA ALA A 209 7.64 12.53 -10.95
C ALA A 209 8.87 12.26 -10.08
N LEU A 210 8.83 12.65 -8.80
CA LEU A 210 9.89 12.37 -7.84
C LEU A 210 10.06 10.87 -7.61
N LEU A 211 8.97 10.12 -7.45
CA LEU A 211 9.02 8.65 -7.36
C LEU A 211 9.62 8.02 -8.61
N GLY A 212 9.27 8.54 -9.79
CA GLY A 212 9.85 8.20 -11.09
C GLY A 212 11.35 8.40 -11.17
N LEU A 213 11.87 9.47 -10.55
CA LEU A 213 13.29 9.83 -10.58
C LEU A 213 14.13 9.16 -9.48
N LEU A 214 13.51 8.76 -8.37
CA LEU A 214 14.21 8.24 -7.19
C LEU A 214 14.06 6.73 -6.99
N VAL A 215 12.94 6.13 -7.44
CA VAL A 215 12.56 4.75 -7.07
C VAL A 215 12.15 3.92 -8.29
N LEU A 216 11.33 4.48 -9.18
CA LEU A 216 10.85 3.79 -10.38
C LEU A 216 11.77 4.06 -11.59
N ARG A 217 11.46 3.45 -12.74
CA ARG A 217 12.16 3.73 -14.01
C ARG A 217 11.71 5.07 -14.60
N ASP A 218 12.62 5.79 -15.26
CA ASP A 218 12.31 7.12 -15.85
C ASP A 218 11.16 7.07 -16.87
N ILE A 219 10.92 5.93 -17.51
CA ILE A 219 9.81 5.73 -18.46
C ILE A 219 8.42 6.01 -17.87
N TYR A 220 8.25 5.91 -16.54
CA TYR A 220 7.00 6.29 -15.88
C TYR A 220 6.69 7.79 -15.97
N LEU A 221 7.72 8.63 -16.19
CA LEU A 221 7.56 10.07 -16.39
C LEU A 221 6.80 10.40 -17.67
N CYS A 222 6.75 9.49 -18.66
CA CYS A 222 5.88 9.66 -19.83
C CYS A 222 4.41 9.90 -19.45
N PHE A 223 3.93 9.25 -18.37
CA PHE A 223 2.56 9.46 -17.89
C PHE A 223 2.38 10.85 -17.27
N VAL A 224 3.41 11.33 -16.55
CA VAL A 224 3.41 12.68 -15.96
C VAL A 224 3.45 13.73 -17.06
N THR A 225 4.40 13.66 -17.99
CA THR A 225 4.53 14.64 -19.07
C THR A 225 3.32 14.61 -19.99
N GLY A 226 2.74 13.43 -20.27
CA GLY A 226 1.47 13.29 -20.98
C GLY A 226 0.31 13.98 -20.25
N ALA A 227 0.21 13.83 -18.92
CA ALA A 227 -0.80 14.52 -18.11
C ALA A 227 -0.58 16.05 -18.07
N LEU A 228 0.67 16.51 -18.03
CA LEU A 228 1.00 17.94 -18.11
C LEU A 228 0.66 18.52 -19.48
N LEU A 229 0.91 17.79 -20.57
CA LEU A 229 0.46 18.15 -21.91
C LEU A 229 -1.06 18.27 -21.97
N TYR A 230 -1.80 17.37 -21.30
CA TYR A 230 -3.25 17.47 -21.17
C TYR A 230 -3.69 18.73 -20.43
N GLU A 231 -3.12 19.03 -19.26
CA GLU A 231 -3.45 20.24 -18.49
C GLU A 231 -3.14 21.52 -19.28
N GLY A 232 -1.99 21.57 -19.96
CA GLY A 232 -1.63 22.70 -20.81
C GLY A 232 -2.55 22.85 -22.02
N HIS A 233 -3.03 21.74 -22.59
CA HIS A 233 -3.96 21.75 -23.72
C HIS A 233 -5.32 22.27 -23.27
N LYS A 234 -5.80 21.78 -22.13
CA LYS A 234 -7.04 22.24 -21.48
C LYS A 234 -6.98 23.74 -21.13
N ALA A 235 -5.84 24.21 -20.63
CA ALA A 235 -5.63 25.63 -20.32
C ALA A 235 -5.41 26.51 -21.57
N GLY A 236 -5.37 25.91 -22.77
CA GLY A 236 -5.11 26.61 -24.02
C GLY A 236 -3.69 27.17 -24.15
N ILE A 237 -2.74 26.71 -23.32
CA ILE A 237 -1.36 27.21 -23.29
C ILE A 237 -0.67 26.92 -24.62
N TRP A 238 -0.77 25.68 -25.12
CA TRP A 238 -0.12 25.27 -26.35
C TRP A 238 -0.68 25.96 -27.60
N LEU A 239 -1.94 26.41 -27.56
CA LEU A 239 -2.59 27.12 -28.67
C LEU A 239 -2.12 28.57 -28.79
N ARG A 240 -1.53 29.14 -27.72
CA ARG A 240 -1.00 30.51 -27.70
C ARG A 240 0.44 30.59 -28.20
N LEU A 241 1.12 29.46 -28.34
CA LEU A 241 2.50 29.41 -28.82
C LEU A 241 2.55 29.58 -30.34
N PRO A 242 3.62 30.21 -30.88
CA PRO A 242 3.75 30.37 -32.32
C PRO A 242 4.06 29.02 -33.00
N PRO A 243 3.64 28.80 -34.26
CA PRO A 243 3.84 27.52 -34.97
C PRO A 243 5.29 27.04 -35.07
N VAL A 244 6.26 27.96 -35.00
CA VAL A 244 7.69 27.65 -34.94
C VAL A 244 8.03 26.75 -33.75
N THR A 245 7.32 26.88 -32.62
CA THR A 245 7.54 26.00 -31.46
C THR A 245 7.16 24.55 -31.75
N GLY A 246 6.13 24.31 -32.57
CA GLY A 246 5.78 22.98 -33.05
C GLY A 246 6.86 22.40 -33.99
N LEU A 247 7.47 23.21 -34.85
CA LEU A 247 8.57 22.78 -35.72
C LEU A 247 9.84 22.47 -34.94
N LEU A 248 10.20 23.32 -33.96
CA LEU A 248 11.33 23.08 -33.06
C LEU A 248 11.10 21.83 -32.21
N ALA A 249 9.88 21.64 -31.70
CA ALA A 249 9.50 20.43 -30.96
C ALA A 249 9.59 19.18 -31.84
N LEU A 250 9.20 19.26 -33.12
CA LEU A 250 9.37 18.16 -34.06
C LEU A 250 10.86 17.82 -34.28
N ALA A 251 11.67 18.83 -34.60
CA ALA A 251 13.10 18.65 -34.87
C ALA A 251 13.83 18.09 -33.63
N LEU A 252 13.67 18.73 -32.47
CA LEU A 252 14.30 18.30 -31.22
C LEU A 252 13.75 16.95 -30.75
N GLY A 253 12.46 16.70 -30.93
CA GLY A 253 11.82 15.42 -30.63
C GLY A 253 12.42 14.28 -31.45
N MET A 254 12.64 14.50 -32.75
CA MET A 254 13.30 13.52 -33.62
C MET A 254 14.77 13.32 -33.22
N MET A 255 15.50 14.40 -32.92
CA MET A 255 16.90 14.31 -32.48
C MET A 255 17.05 13.53 -31.17
N LEU A 256 16.19 13.78 -30.17
CA LEU A 256 16.24 13.07 -28.89
C LEU A 256 15.74 11.62 -28.97
N GLY A 257 14.89 11.31 -29.95
CA GLY A 257 14.41 9.94 -30.20
C GLY A 257 15.29 9.08 -31.09
N THR A 258 16.37 9.65 -31.67
CA THR A 258 17.27 8.98 -32.60
C THR A 258 18.29 8.06 -31.91
N PRO A 259 18.98 8.47 -30.83
CA PRO A 259 19.96 7.63 -30.15
C PRO A 259 19.35 6.32 -29.61
N GLY A 260 20.09 5.22 -29.72
CA GLY A 260 19.77 3.93 -29.05
C GLY A 260 20.92 3.45 -28.17
N GLY A 261 20.74 2.28 -27.53
CA GLY A 261 21.59 1.75 -26.45
C GLY A 261 23.10 1.89 -26.66
N ARG A 262 23.58 1.56 -27.86
CA ARG A 262 25.02 1.55 -28.21
C ARG A 262 25.45 2.74 -29.05
N PHE A 263 24.57 3.72 -29.28
CA PHE A 263 24.83 4.93 -30.09
C PHE A 263 25.89 5.86 -29.48
N ALA A 264 26.15 5.79 -28.18
CA ALA A 264 26.77 6.91 -27.47
C ALA A 264 27.99 6.57 -26.57
N ILE A 265 28.59 5.37 -26.66
CA ILE A 265 29.70 5.02 -25.72
C ILE A 265 30.95 5.91 -25.93
N SER A 266 31.04 6.69 -27.02
CA SER A 266 32.29 7.33 -27.43
C SER A 266 32.41 8.86 -27.29
N TRP A 267 31.37 9.61 -26.85
CA TRP A 267 31.41 11.10 -26.96
C TRP A 267 31.04 11.90 -25.69
N LEU A 268 30.46 11.27 -24.66
CA LEU A 268 30.08 11.97 -23.41
C LEU A 268 31.02 11.56 -22.26
N PRO A 269 31.46 12.50 -21.41
CA PRO A 269 32.30 12.18 -20.26
C PRO A 269 31.62 11.24 -19.26
N GLU A 270 32.39 10.38 -18.59
CA GLU A 270 31.92 9.41 -17.58
C GLU A 270 31.15 10.03 -16.39
N PHE A 271 31.25 11.34 -16.16
CA PHE A 271 30.54 12.02 -15.06
C PHE A 271 29.05 12.31 -15.34
N VAL A 272 28.57 12.12 -16.58
CA VAL A 272 27.15 12.33 -16.92
C VAL A 272 26.31 11.17 -16.40
N PRO A 273 25.29 11.39 -15.55
CA PRO A 273 24.43 10.31 -15.05
C PRO A 273 23.78 9.51 -16.19
N ASP A 274 23.75 8.17 -16.07
CA ASP A 274 23.18 7.24 -17.08
C ASP A 274 21.78 7.61 -17.58
N ARG A 275 20.96 8.20 -16.71
CA ARG A 275 19.59 8.66 -17.01
C ARG A 275 19.51 9.86 -17.96
N LEU A 276 20.56 10.69 -18.02
CA LEU A 276 20.65 11.85 -18.92
C LEU A 276 21.31 11.51 -20.26
N TYR A 277 21.88 10.31 -20.35
CA TYR A 277 22.55 9.84 -21.54
C TYR A 277 21.53 9.62 -22.69
N PRO A 278 21.70 10.30 -23.84
CA PRO A 278 20.72 10.23 -24.92
C PRO A 278 20.47 8.82 -25.45
N GLY A 279 21.52 7.99 -25.47
CA GLY A 279 21.44 6.60 -25.92
C GLY A 279 20.80 5.64 -24.92
N ASN A 280 20.40 6.08 -23.73
CA ASN A 280 19.76 5.20 -22.76
C ASN A 280 18.29 4.99 -23.16
N PRO A 281 17.90 3.78 -23.63
CA PRO A 281 16.53 3.53 -24.09
C PRO A 281 15.48 3.66 -22.98
N TRP A 282 15.92 3.63 -21.72
CA TRP A 282 15.08 3.74 -20.52
C TRP A 282 15.19 5.10 -19.82
N GLY A 283 16.03 6.02 -20.33
CA GLY A 283 16.35 7.29 -19.68
C GLY A 283 15.42 8.45 -20.04
N LEU A 284 15.85 9.67 -19.72
CA LEU A 284 15.05 10.89 -19.86
C LEU A 284 14.94 11.39 -21.31
N ALA A 285 15.88 11.07 -22.19
CA ALA A 285 15.89 11.54 -23.57
C ALA A 285 14.70 11.00 -24.39
N PRO A 286 14.38 9.68 -24.39
CA PRO A 286 13.17 9.16 -25.03
C PRO A 286 11.88 9.79 -24.48
N VAL A 287 11.81 10.04 -23.16
CA VAL A 287 10.65 10.70 -22.52
C VAL A 287 10.47 12.12 -23.05
N ALA A 288 11.54 12.91 -23.07
CA ALA A 288 11.53 14.27 -23.56
C ALA A 288 11.20 14.31 -25.06
N GLY A 289 11.84 13.45 -25.86
CA GLY A 289 11.59 13.36 -27.30
C GLY A 289 10.13 13.00 -27.62
N ALA A 290 9.58 11.99 -26.95
CA ALA A 290 8.18 11.58 -27.13
C ALA A 290 7.20 12.69 -26.73
N THR A 291 7.50 13.41 -25.66
CA THR A 291 6.72 14.57 -25.19
C THR A 291 6.71 15.68 -26.24
N LEU A 292 7.87 15.97 -26.86
CA LEU A 292 8.00 16.99 -27.90
C LEU A 292 7.32 16.57 -29.21
N ILE A 293 7.38 15.30 -29.61
CA ILE A 293 6.61 14.78 -30.76
C ILE A 293 5.12 14.97 -30.54
N LEU A 294 4.63 14.71 -29.32
CA LEU A 294 3.22 14.92 -28.99
C LEU A 294 2.83 16.40 -29.02
N LEU A 295 3.69 17.29 -28.53
CA LEU A 295 3.49 18.73 -28.62
C LEU A 295 3.45 19.19 -30.09
N ALA A 296 4.35 18.68 -30.93
CA ALA A 296 4.36 18.97 -32.37
C ALA A 296 3.06 18.50 -33.05
N ALA A 297 2.58 17.30 -32.72
CA ALA A 297 1.30 16.78 -33.24
C ALA A 297 0.09 17.62 -32.80
N LEU A 298 0.15 18.25 -31.61
CA LEU A 298 -0.89 19.16 -31.12
C LEU A 298 -0.86 20.55 -31.80
N GLN A 299 0.29 20.99 -32.31
CA GLN A 299 0.44 22.33 -32.90
C GLN A 299 0.44 22.38 -34.43
N LEU A 300 1.07 21.40 -35.09
CA LEU A 300 1.31 21.44 -36.54
C LEU A 300 0.12 20.89 -37.32
N ARG A 301 -0.60 21.78 -38.01
CA ARG A 301 -1.76 21.42 -38.85
C ARG A 301 -1.42 20.39 -39.94
N THR A 302 -0.22 20.48 -40.52
CA THR A 302 0.25 19.53 -41.54
C THR A 302 0.34 18.10 -40.98
N LEU A 303 0.95 17.94 -39.80
CA LEU A 303 1.01 16.63 -39.13
C LEU A 303 -0.40 16.14 -38.75
N GLN A 304 -1.26 17.02 -38.25
CA GLN A 304 -2.64 16.65 -37.93
C GLN A 304 -3.41 16.13 -39.14
N ASN A 305 -3.29 16.81 -40.29
CA ASN A 305 -3.96 16.38 -41.52
C ASN A 305 -3.41 15.06 -42.03
N TRP A 306 -2.08 14.86 -41.94
CA TRP A 306 -1.44 13.61 -42.31
C TRP A 306 -1.91 12.44 -41.43
N PHE A 307 -1.85 12.58 -40.10
CA PHE A 307 -2.30 11.54 -39.17
C PHE A 307 -3.80 11.23 -39.27
N LYS A 308 -4.63 12.14 -39.80
CA LYS A 308 -6.07 11.94 -40.03
C LYS A 308 -6.40 11.19 -41.32
N THR A 309 -5.42 10.87 -42.15
CA THR A 309 -5.65 10.07 -43.37
C THR A 309 -6.21 8.67 -43.04
N ALA A 310 -7.05 8.13 -43.92
CA ALA A 310 -7.72 6.85 -43.68
C ALA A 310 -6.77 5.68 -43.38
N PRO A 311 -5.62 5.52 -44.07
CA PRO A 311 -4.67 4.44 -43.75
C PRO A 311 -4.10 4.54 -42.33
N LEU A 312 -3.73 5.75 -41.88
CA LEU A 312 -3.17 5.94 -40.53
C LEU A 312 -4.24 5.81 -39.44
N GLN A 313 -5.49 6.21 -39.71
CA GLN A 313 -6.61 5.96 -38.81
C GLN A 313 -6.91 4.46 -38.68
N TRP A 314 -6.86 3.71 -39.78
CA TRP A 314 -7.01 2.26 -39.76
C TRP A 314 -5.88 1.60 -38.97
N LEU A 315 -4.63 2.02 -39.21
CA LEU A 315 -3.47 1.54 -38.46
C LEU A 315 -3.60 1.83 -36.95
N GLY A 316 -4.12 3.01 -36.60
CA GLY A 316 -4.46 3.38 -35.22
C GLY A 316 -5.56 2.53 -34.58
N ARG A 317 -6.51 2.03 -35.36
CA ARG A 317 -7.56 1.10 -34.87
C ARG A 317 -6.98 -0.27 -34.53
N VAL A 318 -6.05 -0.78 -35.34
CA VAL A 318 -5.45 -2.11 -35.13
C VAL A 318 -4.20 -2.10 -34.26
N SER A 319 -3.67 -0.92 -33.90
CA SER A 319 -2.36 -0.75 -33.24
C SER A 319 -2.18 -1.58 -31.97
N PHE A 320 -3.24 -1.72 -31.16
CA PHE A 320 -3.17 -2.48 -29.91
C PHE A 320 -3.08 -3.99 -30.15
N GLY A 321 -3.88 -4.52 -31.08
CA GLY A 321 -3.77 -5.92 -31.52
C GLY A 321 -2.43 -6.19 -32.20
N LEU A 322 -1.99 -5.26 -33.06
CA LEU A 322 -0.70 -5.31 -33.74
C LEU A 322 0.47 -5.43 -32.75
N TYR A 323 0.47 -4.60 -31.70
CA TYR A 323 1.45 -4.67 -30.63
C TYR A 323 1.45 -6.04 -29.92
N LEU A 324 0.28 -6.64 -29.69
CA LEU A 324 0.20 -7.89 -28.94
C LEU A 324 0.60 -9.14 -29.75
N VAL A 325 0.46 -9.14 -31.08
CA VAL A 325 0.61 -10.37 -31.89
C VAL A 325 1.88 -10.44 -32.72
N HIS A 326 2.61 -9.33 -32.88
CA HIS A 326 3.75 -9.27 -33.81
C HIS A 326 4.95 -10.14 -33.41
N VAL A 327 5.37 -10.13 -32.15
CA VAL A 327 6.53 -10.93 -31.71
C VAL A 327 6.27 -12.45 -31.69
N PRO A 328 5.11 -12.95 -31.22
CA PRO A 328 4.82 -14.38 -31.30
C PRO A 328 4.95 -14.96 -32.71
N ILE A 329 4.59 -14.20 -33.76
CA ILE A 329 4.79 -14.61 -35.16
C ILE A 329 6.28 -14.70 -35.51
N LEU A 330 7.09 -13.74 -35.06
CA LEU A 330 8.54 -13.70 -35.32
C LEU A 330 9.24 -14.95 -34.77
N TYR A 331 9.03 -15.26 -33.49
CA TYR A 331 9.72 -16.39 -32.84
C TYR A 331 9.23 -17.78 -33.27
N THR A 332 8.07 -17.87 -33.92
CA THR A 332 7.47 -19.13 -34.34
C THR A 332 7.50 -19.27 -35.86
N PHE A 333 6.52 -18.69 -36.57
CA PHE A 333 6.35 -18.86 -38.01
C PHE A 333 7.52 -18.31 -38.81
N LEU A 334 8.01 -17.10 -38.53
CA LEU A 334 9.12 -16.53 -39.30
C LEU A 334 10.42 -17.29 -39.03
N ALA A 335 10.70 -17.62 -37.77
CA ALA A 335 11.87 -18.43 -37.42
C ALA A 335 11.83 -19.83 -38.06
N TRP A 336 10.66 -20.47 -38.10
CA TRP A 336 10.48 -21.80 -38.70
C TRP A 336 10.57 -21.76 -40.23
N GLU A 337 9.94 -20.79 -40.89
CA GLU A 337 9.99 -20.61 -42.35
C GLU A 337 11.45 -20.40 -42.81
N ARG A 338 12.20 -19.54 -42.11
CA ARG A 338 13.60 -19.23 -42.44
C ARG A 338 14.50 -20.47 -42.43
N LEU A 339 14.15 -21.46 -41.60
CA LEU A 339 14.86 -22.73 -41.46
C LEU A 339 14.40 -23.81 -42.45
N THR A 340 13.17 -23.72 -43.00
CA THR A 340 12.53 -24.84 -43.73
C THR A 340 12.24 -24.56 -45.20
N LEU A 341 11.84 -23.33 -45.54
CA LEU A 341 11.36 -22.97 -46.88
C LEU A 341 12.37 -22.09 -47.65
N GLY A 342 13.25 -21.38 -46.92
CA GLY A 342 14.34 -20.62 -47.51
C GLY A 342 13.87 -19.51 -48.44
N LEU A 343 12.72 -18.87 -48.16
CA LEU A 343 12.24 -17.76 -48.97
C LEU A 343 13.30 -16.63 -49.02
N PRO A 344 13.41 -15.92 -50.15
CA PRO A 344 14.28 -14.75 -50.26
C PRO A 344 13.92 -13.72 -49.19
N GLU A 345 14.92 -13.17 -48.51
CA GLU A 345 14.75 -12.18 -47.42
C GLU A 345 13.91 -10.96 -47.84
N LEU A 346 14.01 -10.56 -49.11
CA LEU A 346 13.21 -9.49 -49.71
C LEU A 346 11.69 -9.75 -49.68
N LEU A 347 11.26 -11.01 -49.68
CA LEU A 347 9.85 -11.42 -49.59
C LEU A 347 9.41 -11.70 -48.14
N LEU A 348 10.34 -11.92 -47.22
CA LEU A 348 10.05 -12.22 -45.81
C LEU A 348 9.38 -11.06 -45.10
N PHE A 349 9.93 -9.84 -45.22
CA PHE A 349 9.36 -8.68 -44.53
C PHE A 349 7.94 -8.35 -45.02
N PRO A 350 7.65 -8.25 -46.34
CA PRO A 350 6.29 -8.03 -46.82
C PRO A 350 5.31 -9.13 -46.41
N ALA A 351 5.73 -10.41 -46.44
CA ALA A 351 4.89 -11.52 -46.03
C ALA A 351 4.59 -11.47 -44.52
N TYR A 352 5.60 -11.22 -43.69
CA TYR A 352 5.45 -11.01 -42.25
C TYR A 352 4.52 -9.83 -41.95
N LEU A 353 4.75 -8.69 -42.61
CA LEU A 353 3.96 -7.48 -42.42
C LEU A 353 2.49 -7.70 -42.82
N ALA A 354 2.23 -8.39 -43.94
CA ALA A 354 0.88 -8.74 -44.34
C ALA A 354 0.21 -9.69 -43.34
N ALA A 355 0.92 -10.73 -42.90
CA ALA A 355 0.41 -11.71 -41.93
C ALA A 355 0.08 -11.07 -40.58
N VAL A 356 0.99 -10.23 -40.06
CA VAL A 356 0.78 -9.56 -38.77
C VAL A 356 -0.34 -8.52 -38.83
N LEU A 357 -0.47 -7.78 -39.95
CA LEU A 357 -1.59 -6.84 -40.12
C LEU A 357 -2.93 -7.56 -40.24
N ALA A 358 -2.99 -8.67 -40.97
CA ALA A 358 -4.19 -9.50 -41.08
C ALA A 358 -4.60 -10.07 -39.72
N LEU A 359 -3.64 -10.61 -38.97
CA LEU A 359 -3.89 -11.14 -37.63
C LEU A 359 -4.26 -10.04 -36.63
N ALA A 360 -3.59 -8.89 -36.67
CA ALA A 360 -3.92 -7.74 -35.84
C ALA A 360 -5.35 -7.28 -36.09
N TYR A 361 -5.78 -7.23 -37.35
CA TYR A 361 -7.15 -6.90 -37.71
C TYR A 361 -8.15 -7.94 -37.17
N LEU A 362 -7.88 -9.24 -37.32
CA LEU A 362 -8.70 -10.31 -36.76
C LEU A 362 -8.79 -10.22 -35.23
N PHE A 363 -7.66 -10.00 -34.57
CA PHE A 363 -7.55 -9.83 -33.12
C PHE A 363 -8.37 -8.62 -32.65
N THR A 364 -8.34 -7.51 -33.40
CA THR A 364 -9.17 -6.33 -33.10
C THR A 364 -10.66 -6.65 -33.15
N LEU A 365 -11.11 -7.40 -34.16
CA LEU A 365 -12.53 -7.74 -34.33
C LEU A 365 -13.03 -8.76 -33.30
N VAL A 366 -12.20 -9.76 -32.96
CA VAL A 366 -12.60 -10.92 -32.14
C VAL A 366 -12.31 -10.71 -30.65
N VAL A 367 -11.27 -9.96 -30.30
CA VAL A 367 -10.82 -9.80 -28.91
C VAL A 367 -10.99 -8.37 -28.43
N ASP A 368 -10.41 -7.39 -29.15
CA ASP A 368 -10.29 -6.02 -28.65
C ASP A 368 -11.63 -5.28 -28.56
N GLU A 369 -12.37 -5.19 -29.67
CA GLU A 369 -13.66 -4.50 -29.72
C GLU A 369 -14.76 -5.19 -28.90
N PRO A 370 -14.86 -6.53 -28.86
CA PRO A 370 -15.77 -7.22 -27.95
C PRO A 370 -15.47 -6.93 -26.47
N THR A 371 -14.19 -6.92 -26.08
CA THR A 371 -13.77 -6.57 -24.72
C THR A 371 -14.21 -5.15 -24.36
N LEU A 372 -14.00 -4.18 -25.25
CA LEU A 372 -14.44 -2.80 -25.07
C LEU A 372 -15.97 -2.69 -24.90
N ARG A 373 -16.74 -3.43 -25.71
CA ARG A 373 -18.21 -3.46 -25.63
C ARG A 373 -18.69 -4.07 -24.30
N LEU A 374 -18.09 -5.17 -23.86
CA LEU A 374 -18.41 -5.81 -22.57
C LEU A 374 -18.18 -4.86 -21.40
N LEU A 375 -17.00 -4.22 -21.34
CA LEU A 375 -16.66 -3.27 -20.26
C LEU A 375 -17.55 -2.03 -20.28
N GLY A 376 -18.00 -1.59 -21.47
CA GLY A 376 -19.00 -0.54 -21.62
C GLY A 376 -20.33 -0.88 -20.93
N ARG A 377 -20.85 -2.10 -21.15
CA ARG A 377 -22.09 -2.58 -20.52
C ARG A 377 -21.98 -2.71 -19.01
N ILE A 378 -20.88 -3.29 -18.51
CA ILE A 378 -20.62 -3.41 -17.06
C ILE A 378 -20.63 -2.03 -16.40
N ARG A 379 -19.98 -1.06 -17.04
CA ARG A 379 -19.94 0.33 -16.57
C ARG A 379 -21.32 0.97 -16.49
N GLU A 380 -22.17 0.78 -17.50
CA GLU A 380 -23.54 1.29 -17.49
C GLU A 380 -24.38 0.68 -16.37
N GLN A 381 -24.23 -0.62 -16.12
CA GLN A 381 -24.91 -1.30 -15.01
C GLN A 381 -24.46 -0.76 -13.64
N LEU A 382 -23.15 -0.57 -13.43
CA LEU A 382 -22.60 0.03 -12.21
C LEU A 382 -23.09 1.46 -11.99
N ALA A 383 -23.21 2.25 -13.05
CA ALA A 383 -23.73 3.61 -12.96
C ALA A 383 -25.22 3.64 -12.54
N ARG A 384 -26.03 2.72 -13.08
CA ARG A 384 -27.45 2.57 -12.67
C ARG A 384 -27.58 2.21 -11.20
N LEU A 385 -26.82 1.23 -10.71
CA LEU A 385 -26.84 0.81 -9.30
C LEU A 385 -26.49 1.97 -8.34
N ARG A 386 -25.53 2.83 -8.70
CA ARG A 386 -25.16 3.99 -7.87
C ARG A 386 -26.23 5.06 -7.76
N SER A 387 -27.04 5.24 -8.81
CA SER A 387 -28.13 6.23 -8.79
C SER A 387 -29.19 5.87 -7.76
N LEU A 388 -29.38 4.58 -7.48
CA LEU A 388 -30.34 4.06 -6.50
C LEU A 388 -29.87 4.17 -5.04
N THR A 389 -28.56 4.38 -4.80
CA THR A 389 -27.96 4.35 -3.46
C THR A 389 -27.52 5.74 -2.93
N ARG A 390 -27.87 6.85 -3.60
CA ARG A 390 -27.48 8.20 -3.12
C ARG A 390 -28.36 8.65 -1.94
N VAL A 391 -27.81 8.57 -0.73
CA VAL A 391 -28.40 9.19 0.46
C VAL A 391 -27.91 10.65 0.57
N PRO A 392 -28.80 11.67 0.69
CA PRO A 392 -28.39 13.06 0.91
C PRO A 392 -27.67 13.22 2.25
N SER A 393 -26.55 13.93 2.31
CA SER A 393 -25.82 14.22 3.56
C SER A 393 -26.51 15.35 4.35
N LEU A 394 -26.89 15.11 5.61
CA LEU A 394 -27.21 16.18 6.55
C LEU A 394 -25.89 16.78 7.05
N THR A 395 -25.49 17.90 6.47
CA THR A 395 -24.51 18.79 7.05
C THR A 395 -25.13 19.45 8.28
N ALA A 396 -25.02 18.81 9.44
CA ALA A 396 -25.30 19.45 10.72
C ALA A 396 -23.99 19.59 11.50
N SER A 397 -23.72 20.83 11.88
CA SER A 397 -22.47 21.37 12.42
C SER A 397 -21.90 20.60 13.61
N ALA A 398 -20.65 20.15 13.50
CA ALA A 398 -19.77 19.96 14.65
C ALA A 398 -18.62 20.99 14.56
N THR A 399 -18.97 22.27 14.53
CA THR A 399 -18.01 23.40 14.61
C THR A 399 -17.65 23.77 16.06
N ALA A 400 -18.17 23.03 17.05
CA ALA A 400 -17.90 23.30 18.45
C ALA A 400 -16.44 23.00 18.82
N PRO A 401 -15.78 23.85 19.64
CA PRO A 401 -14.44 23.59 20.12
C PRO A 401 -14.42 22.36 21.04
N VAL A 402 -13.86 21.25 20.56
CA VAL A 402 -13.72 20.00 21.35
C VAL A 402 -12.53 20.05 22.31
N TRP A 403 -11.51 20.87 22.03
CA TRP A 403 -10.25 20.90 22.78
C TRP A 403 -10.38 21.15 24.29
N PRO A 404 -11.22 22.07 24.80
CA PRO A 404 -11.39 22.23 26.25
C PRO A 404 -11.88 20.94 26.92
N TRP A 405 -12.81 20.24 26.27
CA TRP A 405 -13.34 18.96 26.75
C TRP A 405 -12.32 17.84 26.66
N VAL A 406 -11.51 17.83 25.60
CA VAL A 406 -10.42 16.87 25.41
C VAL A 406 -9.39 17.01 26.53
N LEU A 407 -8.96 18.24 26.85
CA LEU A 407 -7.97 18.49 27.91
C LEU A 407 -8.51 18.09 29.29
N LEU A 408 -9.75 18.48 29.62
CA LEU A 408 -10.37 18.10 30.89
C LEU A 408 -10.60 16.58 31.01
N ALA A 409 -11.04 15.92 29.93
CA ALA A 409 -11.19 14.47 29.92
C ALA A 409 -9.83 13.76 29.99
N SER A 410 -8.78 14.33 29.41
CA SER A 410 -7.42 13.78 29.49
C SER A 410 -6.91 13.80 30.93
N ALA A 411 -7.16 14.88 31.68
CA ALA A 411 -6.83 14.93 33.11
C ALA A 411 -7.60 13.86 33.90
N GLY A 412 -8.87 13.62 33.58
CA GLY A 412 -9.67 12.56 34.18
C GLY A 412 -9.18 11.15 33.86
N LEU A 413 -8.74 10.91 32.62
CA LEU A 413 -8.17 9.63 32.19
C LEU A 413 -6.84 9.30 32.88
N MET A 414 -6.08 10.31 33.32
CA MET A 414 -4.84 10.14 34.08
C MET A 414 -5.07 9.80 35.56
N ALA A 415 -6.32 9.74 36.05
CA ALA A 415 -6.61 9.49 37.46
C ALA A 415 -5.98 8.18 37.97
N THR A 416 -6.03 7.11 37.19
CA THR A 416 -5.40 5.82 37.55
C THR A 416 -3.88 5.93 37.64
N THR A 417 -3.25 6.66 36.72
CA THR A 417 -1.80 6.95 36.76
C THR A 417 -1.41 7.79 37.98
N LEU A 418 -2.27 8.73 38.38
CA LEU A 418 -2.08 9.54 39.59
C LEU A 418 -2.22 8.69 40.86
N ILE A 419 -3.23 7.81 40.92
CA ILE A 419 -3.42 6.87 42.03
C ILE A 419 -2.22 5.90 42.13
N ASN A 420 -1.67 5.49 40.99
CA ASN A 420 -0.48 4.65 40.93
C ASN A 420 0.80 5.36 41.39
N GLY A 421 0.78 6.69 41.53
CA GLY A 421 1.96 7.49 41.92
C GLY A 421 2.99 7.66 40.81
N GLY A 422 2.75 7.10 39.62
CA GLY A 422 3.70 7.15 38.51
C GLY A 422 3.25 6.39 37.26
N VAL A 423 4.03 6.58 36.20
CA VAL A 423 3.90 5.81 34.96
C VAL A 423 4.51 4.42 35.15
N ALA A 424 3.74 3.39 34.85
CA ALA A 424 4.16 2.00 34.87
C ALA A 424 5.14 1.68 33.74
N ILE A 425 6.07 0.78 34.04
CA ILE A 425 7.17 0.38 33.16
C ILE A 425 7.12 -1.14 33.07
N TYR A 426 7.02 -1.65 31.84
CA TYR A 426 7.01 -3.08 31.56
C TYR A 426 8.44 -3.58 31.28
N TYR A 427 8.69 -4.89 31.29
CA TYR A 427 10.07 -5.42 31.16
C TYR A 427 10.79 -5.05 29.86
N ASP A 428 10.06 -4.64 28.82
CA ASP A 428 10.61 -4.22 27.53
C ASP A 428 10.41 -2.73 27.25
N SER A 429 9.85 -1.97 28.21
CA SER A 429 9.70 -0.51 28.12
C SER A 429 11.04 0.20 27.98
N ALA A 430 12.13 -0.38 28.52
CA ALA A 430 13.52 0.08 28.35
C ALA A 430 13.80 0.59 26.95
N ILE A 431 13.45 -0.25 25.98
CA ILE A 431 13.88 -0.12 24.60
C ILE A 431 13.30 1.16 24.00
N TYR A 432 12.12 1.57 24.45
CA TYR A 432 11.45 2.78 23.98
C TYR A 432 11.92 4.05 24.71
N LEU A 433 12.52 3.93 25.89
CA LEU A 433 12.92 5.05 26.73
C LEU A 433 14.40 5.43 26.59
N HIS A 434 15.18 4.72 25.76
CA HIS A 434 16.55 5.10 25.43
C HIS A 434 16.63 6.09 24.27
N ARG A 435 17.75 6.85 24.23
CA ARG A 435 18.05 7.81 23.17
C ARG A 435 18.06 7.10 21.81
N PRO A 436 17.39 7.64 20.76
CA PRO A 436 17.25 6.97 19.47
C PRO A 436 18.52 7.10 18.61
N GLU A 437 19.64 6.55 19.06
CA GLU A 437 20.96 6.64 18.39
C GLU A 437 20.92 6.16 16.93
N GLY A 438 20.16 5.11 16.63
CA GLY A 438 20.02 4.59 15.27
C GLY A 438 19.37 5.59 14.29
N MET A 439 18.44 6.43 14.78
CA MET A 439 17.87 7.50 13.96
C MET A 439 18.84 8.68 13.84
N LEU A 440 19.55 9.02 14.92
CA LEU A 440 20.56 10.10 14.88
C LEU A 440 21.66 9.78 13.86
N ARG A 441 22.09 8.52 13.77
CA ARG A 441 23.03 8.04 12.73
C ARG A 441 22.42 8.09 11.32
N LEU A 442 21.14 7.72 11.18
CA LEU A 442 20.45 7.81 9.88
C LEU A 442 20.30 9.25 9.41
N LEU A 443 19.93 10.16 10.31
CA LEU A 443 19.78 11.59 10.03
C LEU A 443 21.14 12.24 9.70
N SER A 444 22.21 11.85 10.39
CA SER A 444 23.57 12.31 10.08
C SER A 444 24.13 11.72 8.78
N SER A 445 23.58 10.60 8.29
CA SER A 445 23.95 10.03 6.98
C SER A 445 23.26 10.71 5.79
N MET A 446 22.28 11.59 6.04
CA MET A 446 21.61 12.34 4.97
C MET A 446 22.46 13.56 4.57
N PRO A 447 22.72 13.77 3.27
CA PRO A 447 23.69 14.77 2.77
C PRO A 447 23.32 16.25 3.01
N PHE A 448 22.27 16.54 3.80
CA PHE A 448 21.74 17.88 4.04
C PHE A 448 21.57 18.24 5.54
N MET A 449 21.99 17.40 6.48
CA MET A 449 21.80 17.64 7.93
C MET A 449 23.09 17.46 8.76
N ASP A 450 24.01 18.43 8.68
CA ASP A 450 25.25 18.50 9.48
C ASP A 450 25.06 19.09 10.91
N LEU A 451 23.84 19.08 11.45
CA LEU A 451 23.49 19.87 12.66
C LEU A 451 23.43 19.08 13.97
N VAL A 452 23.87 17.81 14.02
CA VAL A 452 23.81 17.00 15.26
C VAL A 452 25.23 16.60 15.71
N PRO A 453 25.72 17.13 16.86
CA PRO A 453 27.01 16.72 17.43
C PRO A 453 27.03 15.22 17.73
N THR A 454 28.02 14.51 17.17
CA THR A 454 28.23 13.06 17.32
C THR A 454 29.02 12.66 18.57
N ASP A 455 29.48 13.61 19.37
CA ASP A 455 30.49 13.37 20.43
C ASP A 455 29.91 12.87 21.77
N ALA A 456 28.65 12.41 21.80
CA ALA A 456 28.14 11.73 22.97
C ALA A 456 28.67 10.29 23.00
N ALA A 457 29.50 9.98 24.00
CA ALA A 457 29.94 8.62 24.28
C ALA A 457 28.75 7.64 24.18
N PRO A 458 28.92 6.47 23.52
CA PRO A 458 27.83 5.50 23.41
C PRO A 458 27.33 5.20 24.83
N ALA A 459 26.06 5.52 25.09
CA ALA A 459 25.44 5.11 26.33
C ALA A 459 25.59 3.59 26.39
N ALA A 460 26.06 3.05 27.52
CA ALA A 460 26.24 1.61 27.72
C ALA A 460 25.02 0.90 27.13
N ALA A 461 25.23 0.18 26.03
CA ALA A 461 24.16 -0.50 25.36
C ALA A 461 23.52 -1.41 26.39
N LEU A 462 22.21 -1.26 26.64
CA LEU A 462 21.48 -2.36 27.23
C LEU A 462 21.84 -3.62 26.44
N PRO A 463 21.90 -4.81 27.06
CA PRO A 463 21.84 -6.04 26.32
C PRO A 463 20.51 -6.02 25.55
N GLN A 464 20.54 -5.43 24.35
CA GLN A 464 19.64 -5.82 23.28
C GLN A 464 19.86 -7.31 23.11
N ASP A 465 18.90 -8.02 22.51
CA ASP A 465 18.99 -9.47 22.27
C ASP A 465 20.18 -9.90 21.38
N SER A 466 21.26 -9.14 21.31
CA SER A 466 22.57 -9.59 20.92
C SER A 466 23.05 -10.64 21.94
N ASN A 467 22.86 -11.91 21.63
CA ASN A 467 23.65 -13.02 22.19
C ASN A 467 25.12 -12.81 21.79
N THR A 468 25.83 -11.87 22.44
CA THR A 468 27.27 -11.66 22.23
C THR A 468 28.05 -12.48 23.25
N THR A 469 28.23 -13.75 22.94
CA THR A 469 29.38 -14.52 23.42
C THR A 469 30.34 -14.70 22.25
N GLY A 470 31.41 -13.90 22.20
CA GLY A 470 32.53 -14.10 21.26
C GLY A 470 32.65 -13.02 20.18
N ALA A 471 33.81 -12.34 20.16
CA ALA A 471 34.12 -11.15 19.38
C ALA A 471 34.36 -11.35 17.87
N THR A 472 33.64 -12.27 17.19
CA THR A 472 33.86 -12.53 15.74
C THR A 472 32.61 -12.84 14.91
N ALA A 473 31.41 -12.89 15.50
CA ALA A 473 30.16 -13.15 14.74
C ALA A 473 29.34 -11.85 14.54
N PRO A 474 28.69 -11.66 13.37
CA PRO A 474 27.79 -10.52 13.14
C PRO A 474 26.67 -10.50 14.18
N ALA A 475 26.46 -9.36 14.84
CA ALA A 475 25.42 -9.25 15.87
C ALA A 475 24.02 -9.42 15.23
N LEU A 476 23.24 -10.38 15.72
CA LEU A 476 21.84 -10.55 15.32
C LEU A 476 20.98 -9.56 16.11
N GLN A 477 20.10 -8.84 15.41
CA GLN A 477 19.19 -7.90 16.06
C GLN A 477 17.75 -8.17 15.65
N PHE A 478 16.88 -8.43 16.63
CA PHE A 478 15.47 -8.65 16.34
C PHE A 478 14.74 -7.36 15.97
N SER A 479 14.18 -7.34 14.77
CA SER A 479 13.26 -6.33 14.29
C SER A 479 11.87 -6.52 14.93
N GLY A 480 11.32 -5.46 15.51
CA GLY A 480 10.01 -5.50 16.17
C GLY A 480 9.70 -4.30 17.08
N ARG A 481 10.73 -3.56 17.49
CA ARG A 481 10.57 -2.36 18.32
C ARG A 481 10.54 -1.11 17.45
N SER A 482 9.49 -0.30 17.61
CA SER A 482 9.27 0.90 16.80
C SER A 482 10.19 2.05 17.21
N ILE A 483 11.01 2.50 16.26
CA ILE A 483 11.82 3.71 16.40
C ILE A 483 10.96 4.97 16.53
N PHE A 484 9.76 4.98 15.94
CA PHE A 484 8.84 6.12 16.00
C PHE A 484 8.28 6.31 17.40
N TYR A 485 7.87 5.19 18.01
CA TYR A 485 7.42 5.22 19.39
C TYR A 485 8.59 5.52 20.34
N GLN A 486 9.80 5.03 20.06
CA GLN A 486 11.01 5.40 20.82
C GLN A 486 11.27 6.90 20.79
N ILE A 487 11.22 7.55 19.61
CA ILE A 487 11.36 9.01 19.50
C ILE A 487 10.27 9.73 20.28
N PHE A 488 9.02 9.28 20.16
CA PHE A 488 7.89 9.86 20.88
C PHE A 488 8.08 9.74 22.41
N ALA A 489 8.39 8.55 22.91
CA ALA A 489 8.60 8.30 24.33
C ALA A 489 9.82 9.06 24.89
N TRP A 490 10.94 9.09 24.15
CA TRP A 490 12.12 9.88 24.48
C TRP A 490 11.81 11.39 24.54
N SER A 491 11.08 11.92 23.55
CA SER A 491 10.69 13.33 23.53
C SER A 491 9.80 13.71 24.71
N GLY A 492 8.93 12.78 25.14
CA GLY A 492 8.16 12.94 26.37
C GLY A 492 9.07 13.02 27.60
N LEU A 493 10.05 12.12 27.71
CA LEU A 493 10.99 12.08 28.83
C LEU A 493 11.73 13.43 29.00
N GLU A 494 12.24 13.99 27.90
CA GLU A 494 12.91 15.31 27.87
C GLU A 494 11.98 16.48 28.22
N ALA A 495 10.72 16.43 27.80
CA ALA A 495 9.77 17.53 27.97
C ALA A 495 9.20 17.68 29.39
N GLY A 496 9.27 16.65 30.25
CA GLY A 496 8.65 16.73 31.58
C GLY A 496 8.58 15.44 32.39
N ARG A 497 9.57 14.53 32.27
CA ARG A 497 9.55 13.15 32.80
C ARG A 497 8.42 12.30 32.17
N LEU A 498 8.27 11.04 32.59
CA LEU A 498 7.29 10.10 32.03
C LEU A 498 5.82 10.58 32.07
N TRP A 499 5.49 11.58 32.89
CA TRP A 499 4.13 12.15 32.98
C TRP A 499 3.64 12.80 31.70
N SER A 500 4.52 13.43 30.93
CA SER A 500 4.18 14.03 29.63
C SER A 500 3.76 12.95 28.62
N LEU A 501 4.36 11.76 28.68
CA LEU A 501 4.02 10.61 27.86
C LEU A 501 2.61 10.10 28.17
N ALA A 502 2.28 9.93 29.46
CA ALA A 502 0.94 9.54 29.89
C ALA A 502 -0.12 10.60 29.52
N ALA A 503 0.22 11.89 29.64
CA ALA A 503 -0.66 12.98 29.21
C ALA A 503 -0.90 12.95 27.68
N ALA A 504 0.13 12.67 26.89
CA ALA A 504 0.00 12.54 25.45
C ALA A 504 -0.88 11.33 25.06
N HIS A 505 -0.70 10.18 25.73
CA HIS A 505 -1.60 9.02 25.57
C HIS A 505 -3.06 9.36 25.89
N ALA A 506 -3.30 10.08 27.00
CA ALA A 506 -4.65 10.50 27.38
C ALA A 506 -5.30 11.39 26.31
N VAL A 507 -4.55 12.33 25.73
CA VAL A 507 -5.03 13.19 24.63
C VAL A 507 -5.32 12.36 23.37
N MET A 508 -4.45 11.41 23.03
CA MET A 508 -4.63 10.53 21.86
C MET A 508 -5.88 9.65 21.97
N VAL A 509 -6.35 9.33 23.19
CA VAL A 509 -7.63 8.65 23.43
C VAL A 509 -8.79 9.65 23.43
N ALA A 510 -8.69 10.73 24.20
CA ALA A 510 -9.77 11.68 24.43
C ALA A 510 -10.19 12.42 23.15
N TYR A 511 -9.23 12.75 22.27
CA TYR A 511 -9.49 13.48 21.04
C TYR A 511 -10.40 12.73 20.04
N PRO A 512 -10.04 11.53 19.53
CA PRO A 512 -10.92 10.79 18.63
C PRO A 512 -12.23 10.36 19.31
N ALA A 513 -12.22 10.06 20.62
CA ALA A 513 -13.44 9.77 21.37
C ALA A 513 -14.39 10.98 21.41
N ALA A 514 -13.87 12.20 21.62
CA ALA A 514 -14.67 13.42 21.61
C ALA A 514 -15.31 13.67 20.24
N LEU A 515 -14.56 13.48 19.15
CA LEU A 515 -15.06 13.66 17.78
C LEU A 515 -16.15 12.64 17.44
N LEU A 516 -15.94 11.38 17.80
CA LEU A 516 -16.86 10.28 17.51
C LEU A 516 -18.15 10.41 18.32
N LEU A 517 -18.08 10.80 19.60
CA LEU A 517 -19.27 11.07 20.42
C LEU A 517 -19.97 12.35 19.98
N ALA A 518 -19.24 13.40 19.60
CA ALA A 518 -19.85 14.63 19.11
C ALA A 518 -20.62 14.42 17.80
N HIS A 519 -20.07 13.58 16.92
CA HIS A 519 -20.70 13.19 15.67
C HIS A 519 -21.89 12.25 15.89
N GLY A 520 -21.69 11.15 16.64
CA GLY A 520 -22.73 10.15 16.87
C GLY A 520 -23.94 10.67 17.68
N LEU A 521 -23.73 11.65 18.56
CA LEU A 521 -24.80 12.29 19.33
C LEU A 521 -25.37 13.55 18.65
N GLY A 522 -24.74 14.02 17.55
CA GLY A 522 -25.10 15.25 16.85
C GLY A 522 -24.99 16.53 17.71
N ARG A 523 -24.13 16.52 18.75
CA ARG A 523 -24.04 17.57 19.78
C ARG A 523 -22.62 17.68 20.31
N ALA A 524 -22.20 18.87 20.74
CA ALA A 524 -20.89 19.06 21.37
C ALA A 524 -20.75 18.24 22.68
N PRO A 525 -19.53 17.80 23.04
CA PRO A 525 -19.26 17.19 24.34
C PRO A 525 -19.71 18.08 25.50
N ARG A 526 -20.16 17.48 26.60
CA ARG A 526 -20.60 18.16 27.84
C ARG A 526 -19.95 17.48 29.05
N TRP A 527 -20.27 17.92 30.27
CA TRP A 527 -19.77 17.30 31.52
C TRP A 527 -19.93 15.76 31.58
N GLY A 528 -21.00 15.21 31.00
CA GLY A 528 -21.19 13.75 30.90
C GLY A 528 -20.11 13.02 30.09
N PHE A 529 -19.46 13.69 29.14
CA PHE A 529 -18.32 13.16 28.39
C PHE A 529 -17.08 13.00 29.29
N ILE A 530 -16.78 14.04 30.09
CA ILE A 530 -15.67 13.99 31.05
C ILE A 530 -15.93 12.88 32.07
N LEU A 531 -17.11 12.89 32.70
CA LEU A 531 -17.47 11.87 33.70
C LEU A 531 -17.43 10.45 33.12
N GLY A 532 -17.90 10.27 31.89
CA GLY A 532 -17.87 8.97 31.20
C GLY A 532 -16.46 8.46 30.92
N LEU A 533 -15.57 9.31 30.37
CA LEU A 533 -14.18 8.92 30.12
C LEU A 533 -13.39 8.74 31.41
N SER A 534 -13.57 9.59 32.42
CA SER A 534 -12.94 9.39 33.73
C SER A 534 -13.38 8.08 34.39
N ALA A 535 -14.68 7.76 34.33
CA ALA A 535 -15.20 6.50 34.84
C ALA A 535 -14.62 5.30 34.08
N LEU A 536 -14.48 5.39 32.75
CA LEU A 536 -13.79 4.35 31.97
C LEU A 536 -12.32 4.20 32.38
N GLY A 537 -11.60 5.30 32.58
CA GLY A 537 -10.20 5.28 33.03
C GLY A 537 -10.02 4.56 34.39
N LEU A 538 -10.96 4.77 35.31
CA LEU A 538 -10.93 4.22 36.67
C LEU A 538 -11.48 2.79 36.78
N LEU A 539 -12.47 2.42 35.96
CA LEU A 539 -13.21 1.16 36.07
C LEU A 539 -12.84 0.13 35.00
N THR A 540 -11.89 0.45 34.12
CA THR A 540 -11.38 -0.45 33.07
C THR A 540 -9.85 -0.35 32.94
N PRO A 541 -9.18 -1.23 32.19
CA PRO A 541 -7.72 -1.18 32.03
C PRO A 541 -7.22 0.04 31.24
N LEU A 542 -8.13 0.92 30.78
CA LEU A 542 -7.81 2.13 30.02
C LEU A 542 -6.82 3.03 30.79
N GLY A 543 -7.10 3.32 32.07
CA GLY A 543 -6.22 4.18 32.87
C GLY A 543 -4.83 3.59 33.05
N LEU A 544 -4.72 2.27 33.28
CA LEU A 544 -3.44 1.56 33.34
C LEU A 544 -2.70 1.59 31.99
N SER A 545 -3.42 1.37 30.89
CA SER A 545 -2.84 1.40 29.53
C SER A 545 -2.29 2.79 29.18
N ILE A 546 -2.99 3.86 29.55
CA ILE A 546 -2.53 5.26 29.39
C ILE A 546 -1.28 5.51 30.25
N GLY A 547 -1.30 5.02 31.48
CA GLY A 547 -0.23 5.13 32.45
C GLY A 547 0.94 4.17 32.23
N THR A 548 1.02 3.45 31.11
CA THR A 548 2.12 2.52 30.80
C THR A 548 3.02 3.11 29.71
N ALA A 549 4.34 3.09 29.90
CA ALA A 549 5.33 3.58 28.93
C ALA A 549 5.52 2.61 27.74
N MET A 550 4.45 2.32 27.01
CA MET A 550 4.41 1.35 25.90
C MET A 550 3.41 1.73 24.81
N PRO A 551 3.63 1.31 23.54
CA PRO A 551 2.74 1.63 22.42
C PRO A 551 1.37 0.93 22.49
N ASP A 552 1.09 0.08 23.48
CA ASP A 552 -0.11 -0.75 23.59
C ASP A 552 -1.42 0.02 23.51
N ILE A 553 -1.50 1.20 24.13
CA ILE A 553 -2.69 2.05 24.10
C ILE A 553 -3.06 2.47 22.66
N LEU A 554 -2.07 2.51 21.76
CA LEU A 554 -2.27 2.92 20.37
C LEU A 554 -3.14 1.93 19.59
N ALA A 555 -3.31 0.68 20.04
CA ALA A 555 -4.26 -0.25 19.44
C ALA A 555 -5.71 0.26 19.55
N GLY A 556 -6.12 0.68 20.75
CA GLY A 556 -7.43 1.27 20.97
C GLY A 556 -7.59 2.63 20.29
N VAL A 557 -6.54 3.45 20.31
CA VAL A 557 -6.51 4.75 19.60
C VAL A 557 -6.68 4.57 18.08
N LEU A 558 -6.01 3.56 17.49
CA LEU A 558 -6.13 3.25 16.07
C LEU A 558 -7.58 2.91 15.70
N VAL A 559 -8.23 2.03 16.47
CA VAL A 559 -9.63 1.66 16.23
C VAL A 559 -10.56 2.87 16.38
N LEU A 560 -10.35 3.72 17.38
CA LEU A 560 -11.11 4.96 17.55
C LEU A 560 -10.93 5.92 16.38
N ALA A 561 -9.69 6.18 15.98
CA ALA A 561 -9.36 7.13 14.91
C ALA A 561 -9.88 6.65 13.55
N LEU A 562 -9.72 5.36 13.25
CA LEU A 562 -10.28 4.74 12.04
C LEU A 562 -11.81 4.81 12.03
N THR A 563 -12.46 4.53 13.16
CA THR A 563 -13.93 4.62 13.26
C THR A 563 -14.41 6.07 13.07
N ALA A 564 -13.74 7.03 13.69
CA ALA A 564 -14.04 8.46 13.55
C ALA A 564 -13.88 8.93 12.09
N LEU A 565 -12.83 8.48 11.39
CA LEU A 565 -12.64 8.76 9.97
C LEU A 565 -13.71 8.10 9.11
N MET A 566 -13.93 6.80 9.27
CA MET A 566 -14.83 6.00 8.43
C MET A 566 -16.29 6.48 8.52
N VAL A 567 -16.77 6.77 9.72
CA VAL A 567 -18.16 7.23 9.93
C VAL A 567 -18.27 8.75 9.77
N GLY A 568 -17.31 9.51 10.30
CA GLY A 568 -17.41 10.97 10.46
C GLY A 568 -16.79 11.83 9.38
N TRP A 569 -16.20 11.27 8.31
CA TRP A 569 -15.39 12.01 7.32
C TRP A 569 -15.98 13.36 6.89
N GLN A 570 -17.27 13.39 6.53
CA GLN A 570 -17.92 14.61 6.03
C GLN A 570 -18.10 15.69 7.10
N ALA A 571 -18.31 15.29 8.36
CA ALA A 571 -18.50 16.19 9.49
C ALA A 571 -17.18 16.71 10.07
N LEU A 572 -16.09 15.98 9.89
CA LEU A 572 -14.76 16.38 10.36
C LEU A 572 -14.23 17.59 9.60
N ARG A 573 -13.62 18.56 10.32
CA ARG A 573 -12.88 19.64 9.69
C ARG A 573 -11.62 19.06 9.04
N TRP A 574 -11.06 19.76 8.07
CA TRP A 574 -9.87 19.28 7.37
C TRP A 574 -8.69 19.05 8.33
N TRP A 575 -8.50 19.90 9.33
CA TRP A 575 -7.50 19.70 10.39
C TRP A 575 -7.76 18.43 11.20
N ASP A 576 -9.01 18.14 11.55
CA ASP A 576 -9.34 16.93 12.30
C ASP A 576 -9.08 15.67 11.45
N ARG A 577 -9.37 15.72 10.15
CA ARG A 577 -9.02 14.64 9.21
C ARG A 577 -7.51 14.42 9.14
N THR A 578 -6.74 15.49 9.00
CA THR A 578 -5.28 15.40 8.93
C THR A 578 -4.68 14.87 10.23
N LEU A 579 -5.15 15.35 11.38
CA LEU A 579 -4.68 14.89 12.68
C LEU A 579 -5.04 13.43 12.94
N LEU A 580 -6.25 13.00 12.59
CA LEU A 580 -6.65 11.59 12.69
C LEU A 580 -5.87 10.68 11.73
N LEU A 581 -5.63 11.11 10.49
CA LEU A 581 -4.80 10.34 9.54
C LEU A 581 -3.34 10.24 10.01
N ALA A 582 -2.79 11.32 10.58
CA ALA A 582 -1.48 11.32 11.19
C ALA A 582 -1.43 10.38 12.42
N LEU A 583 -2.47 10.38 13.25
CA LEU A 583 -2.60 9.48 14.39
C LEU A 583 -2.71 8.01 13.97
N VAL A 584 -3.45 7.71 12.91
CA VAL A 584 -3.50 6.38 12.29
C VAL A 584 -2.11 5.96 11.79
N GLY A 585 -1.43 6.83 11.04
CA GLY A 585 -0.08 6.56 10.55
C GLY A 585 0.92 6.33 11.68
N PHE A 586 0.89 7.17 12.72
CA PHE A 586 1.73 7.03 13.91
C PHE A 586 1.46 5.74 14.68
N ALA A 587 0.19 5.39 14.92
CA ALA A 587 -0.18 4.13 15.55
C ALA A 587 0.33 2.93 14.74
N MET A 588 0.15 2.94 13.41
CA MET A 588 0.64 1.88 12.52
C MET A 588 2.17 1.73 12.55
N LEU A 589 2.90 2.85 12.55
CA LEU A 589 4.36 2.86 12.66
C LEU A 589 4.86 2.44 14.05
N SER A 590 4.01 2.53 15.08
CA SER A 590 4.37 2.23 16.47
C SER A 590 4.33 0.74 16.82
N HIS A 591 3.59 -0.08 16.07
CA HIS A 591 3.51 -1.51 16.33
C HIS A 591 3.08 -2.30 15.08
N THR A 592 3.79 -3.40 14.78
CA THR A 592 3.54 -4.25 13.60
C THR A 592 2.12 -4.84 13.51
N SER A 593 1.48 -5.20 14.62
CA SER A 593 0.09 -5.70 14.64
C SER A 593 -0.91 -4.72 14.03
N HIS A 594 -0.63 -3.41 14.12
CA HIS A 594 -1.47 -2.36 13.57
C HIS A 594 -1.45 -2.30 12.04
N LEU A 595 -0.40 -2.83 11.41
CA LEU A 595 -0.32 -2.99 9.95
C LEU A 595 -1.38 -3.96 9.40
N LEU A 596 -1.80 -4.93 10.22
CA LEU A 596 -2.87 -5.86 9.90
C LEU A 596 -4.24 -5.35 10.39
N LEU A 597 -4.29 -4.79 11.61
CA LEU A 597 -5.53 -4.33 12.23
C LEU A 597 -6.19 -3.19 11.44
N ALA A 598 -5.41 -2.21 10.96
CA ALA A 598 -5.95 -1.06 10.23
C ALA A 598 -6.69 -1.46 8.93
N PRO A 599 -6.06 -2.17 7.96
CA PRO A 599 -6.75 -2.58 6.75
C PRO A 599 -7.88 -3.59 7.04
N ALA A 600 -7.70 -4.52 7.99
CA ALA A 600 -8.74 -5.48 8.35
C ALA A 600 -10.00 -4.77 8.87
N LEU A 601 -9.85 -3.76 9.73
CA LEU A 601 -10.98 -2.99 10.25
C LEU A 601 -11.68 -2.20 9.15
N VAL A 602 -10.92 -1.54 8.26
CA VAL A 602 -11.50 -0.80 7.12
C VAL A 602 -12.31 -1.74 6.23
N ILE A 603 -11.77 -2.92 5.90
CA ILE A 603 -12.46 -3.93 5.09
C ILE A 603 -13.73 -4.41 5.81
N ALA A 604 -13.63 -4.78 7.09
CA ALA A 604 -14.77 -5.26 7.86
C ALA A 604 -15.91 -4.22 7.93
N VAL A 605 -15.58 -2.94 8.14
CA VAL A 605 -16.56 -1.85 8.15
C VAL A 605 -17.18 -1.63 6.77
N LEU A 606 -16.44 -1.81 5.68
CA LEU A 606 -16.98 -1.71 4.31
C LEU A 606 -17.90 -2.87 3.93
N LEU A 607 -17.75 -4.04 4.57
CA LEU A 607 -18.62 -5.20 4.37
C LEU A 607 -19.96 -5.06 5.09
N LEU A 608 -20.09 -4.12 6.03
CA LEU A 608 -21.36 -3.86 6.71
C LEU A 608 -22.43 -3.33 5.72
N PRO A 609 -23.71 -3.70 5.92
CA PRO A 609 -24.80 -3.33 4.99
C PRO A 609 -25.09 -1.82 4.97
N LEU A 610 -24.52 -1.05 5.90
CA LEU A 610 -24.77 0.38 6.12
C LEU A 610 -23.70 1.29 5.47
N ARG A 611 -23.07 0.85 4.38
CA ARG A 611 -21.96 1.58 3.73
C ARG A 611 -22.42 2.79 2.90
N SER A 612 -21.65 3.88 2.94
CA SER A 612 -21.85 5.08 2.12
C SER A 612 -20.78 5.23 1.04
N ALA A 613 -21.07 5.97 -0.04
CA ALA A 613 -20.07 6.29 -1.07
C ALA A 613 -18.88 7.11 -0.50
N ALA A 614 -19.10 7.86 0.59
CA ALA A 614 -18.05 8.59 1.28
C ALA A 614 -17.08 7.64 1.99
N MET A 615 -17.56 6.53 2.57
CA MET A 615 -16.72 5.54 3.24
C MET A 615 -15.69 4.92 2.29
N TRP A 616 -16.03 4.71 1.02
CA TRP A 616 -15.06 4.21 0.03
C TRP A 616 -13.94 5.22 -0.25
N ARG A 617 -14.25 6.53 -0.21
CA ARG A 617 -13.23 7.59 -0.36
C ARG A 617 -12.32 7.64 0.86
N THR A 618 -12.91 7.55 2.05
CA THR A 618 -12.17 7.48 3.31
C THR A 618 -11.26 6.25 3.34
N ALA A 619 -11.79 5.09 2.95
CA ALA A 619 -11.03 3.85 2.87
C ALA A 619 -9.86 3.94 1.88
N ALA A 620 -10.04 4.63 0.74
CA ALA A 620 -8.94 4.88 -0.19
C ALA A 620 -7.85 5.79 0.42
N MET A 621 -8.24 6.84 1.16
CA MET A 621 -7.26 7.68 1.88
C MET A 621 -6.51 6.89 2.96
N ILE A 622 -7.22 6.08 3.75
CA ILE A 622 -6.59 5.22 4.75
C ILE A 622 -5.67 4.20 4.05
N GLY A 623 -6.09 3.61 2.93
CA GLY A 623 -5.28 2.71 2.12
C GLY A 623 -4.00 3.36 1.59
N LEU A 624 -4.05 4.65 1.22
CA LEU A 624 -2.85 5.42 0.86
C LEU A 624 -1.91 5.58 2.07
N VAL A 625 -2.45 5.90 3.26
CA VAL A 625 -1.65 5.96 4.50
C VAL A 625 -1.04 4.59 4.81
N CYS A 626 -1.81 3.50 4.71
CA CYS A 626 -1.30 2.15 4.92
C CYS A 626 -0.16 1.82 3.94
N THR A 627 -0.33 2.16 2.66
CA THR A 627 0.70 1.92 1.62
C THR A 627 1.95 2.75 1.90
N ALA A 628 1.79 4.02 2.28
CA ALA A 628 2.90 4.91 2.64
C ALA A 628 3.65 4.39 3.88
N VAL A 629 2.95 3.95 4.91
CA VAL A 629 3.53 3.38 6.13
C VAL A 629 4.32 2.11 5.82
N VAL A 630 3.74 1.18 5.06
CA VAL A 630 4.43 -0.05 4.64
C VAL A 630 5.66 0.29 3.80
N GLY A 631 5.53 1.20 2.83
CA GLY A 631 6.66 1.66 2.02
C GLY A 631 7.77 2.28 2.87
N PHE A 632 7.42 3.10 3.86
CA PHE A 632 8.37 3.73 4.78
C PHE A 632 9.08 2.70 5.67
N GLU A 633 8.35 1.70 6.17
CA GLU A 633 8.94 0.63 6.97
C GLU A 633 9.90 -0.24 6.15
N GLN A 634 9.59 -0.52 4.88
CA GLN A 634 10.48 -1.27 3.99
C GLN A 634 11.72 -0.46 3.62
N LEU A 635 11.58 0.83 3.34
CA LEU A 635 12.71 1.73 3.12
C LEU A 635 13.62 1.76 4.35
N HIS A 636 13.05 1.89 5.55
CA HIS A 636 13.79 1.87 6.82
C HIS A 636 14.54 0.53 7.06
N LYS A 637 13.92 -0.62 6.73
CA LYS A 637 14.59 -1.93 6.79
C LYS A 637 15.75 -2.00 5.79
N THR A 638 15.55 -1.51 4.57
CA THR A 638 16.58 -1.52 3.51
C THR A 638 17.77 -0.66 3.90
N LEU A 639 17.55 0.56 4.39
CA LEU A 639 18.61 1.49 4.78
C LEU A 639 19.42 0.98 5.97
N ARG A 640 18.80 0.31 6.95
CA ARG A 640 19.54 -0.30 8.08
C ARG A 640 20.42 -1.48 7.69
N ASN A 641 19.99 -2.24 6.67
CA ASN A 641 20.77 -3.35 6.15
C ASN A 641 21.93 -2.89 5.25
N GLN A 642 21.99 -1.61 4.86
CA GLN A 642 23.09 -1.05 4.08
C GLN A 642 24.17 -0.54 5.04
N GLY A 643 25.33 -1.22 5.07
CA GLY A 643 26.52 -0.74 5.76
C GLY A 643 26.63 -1.10 7.25
N SER A 644 25.85 -2.06 7.76
CA SER A 644 26.06 -2.62 9.10
C SER A 644 26.32 -4.13 9.03
N ASP A 645 27.28 -4.63 9.82
CA ASP A 645 27.52 -6.08 10.01
C ASP A 645 26.39 -6.75 10.83
N THR A 646 25.34 -6.02 11.17
CA THR A 646 24.18 -6.47 11.94
C THR A 646 23.08 -7.01 11.04
N ILE A 647 22.64 -8.25 11.29
CA ILE A 647 21.54 -8.86 10.53
C ILE A 647 20.23 -8.67 11.29
N HIS A 648 19.28 -7.98 10.66
CA HIS A 648 17.95 -7.76 11.23
C HIS A 648 16.97 -8.88 10.86
N VAL A 649 16.42 -9.59 11.86
CA VAL A 649 15.41 -10.66 11.66
C VAL A 649 14.16 -10.43 12.50
N THR A 650 13.00 -10.91 12.08
CA THR A 650 11.78 -10.86 12.91
C THR A 650 11.72 -12.06 13.84
N ARG A 651 11.29 -11.87 15.08
CA ARG A 651 11.06 -12.99 16.00
C ARG A 651 10.00 -13.96 15.44
N PRO A 652 10.20 -15.28 15.53
CA PRO A 652 9.33 -16.27 14.90
C PRO A 652 8.09 -16.59 15.76
N HIS A 653 7.22 -15.60 15.99
CA HIS A 653 6.00 -15.74 16.81
C HIS A 653 5.02 -16.81 16.30
N LEU A 654 4.80 -16.93 14.98
CA LEU A 654 3.94 -17.96 14.41
C LEU A 654 4.51 -19.35 14.63
N THR A 655 5.82 -19.49 14.42
CA THR A 655 6.50 -20.76 14.69
C THR A 655 6.35 -21.14 16.15
N ALA A 656 6.62 -20.21 17.08
CA ALA A 656 6.48 -20.44 18.51
C ALA A 656 5.05 -20.88 18.88
N HIS A 657 4.02 -20.20 18.36
CA HIS A 657 2.63 -20.57 18.64
C HIS A 657 2.26 -21.94 18.08
N LEU A 658 2.73 -22.26 16.86
CA LEU A 658 2.45 -23.54 16.21
C LEU A 658 3.11 -24.72 16.91
N VAL A 659 4.25 -24.52 17.58
CA VAL A 659 4.97 -25.60 18.30
C VAL A 659 4.65 -25.66 19.80
N ASP A 660 3.86 -24.72 20.31
CA ASP A 660 3.37 -24.68 21.68
C ASP A 660 2.05 -25.46 21.79
N ASP A 661 0.93 -24.77 21.51
CA ASP A 661 -0.44 -25.31 21.57
C ASP A 661 -0.98 -25.73 20.17
N GLY A 662 -0.16 -25.59 19.12
CA GLY A 662 -0.58 -25.77 17.72
C GLY A 662 -0.22 -27.12 17.09
N PRO A 663 -0.69 -27.39 15.85
CA PRO A 663 -0.44 -28.66 15.14
C PRO A 663 0.98 -28.77 14.56
N GLY A 664 1.87 -27.81 14.84
CA GLY A 664 3.21 -27.75 14.26
C GLY A 664 4.12 -28.88 14.74
N VAL A 665 4.00 -29.32 16.00
CA VAL A 665 4.78 -30.45 16.53
C VAL A 665 4.40 -31.76 15.85
N ASP A 666 3.11 -32.00 15.64
CA ASP A 666 2.62 -33.21 14.97
C ASP A 666 3.09 -33.26 13.51
N TYR A 667 3.05 -32.12 12.81
CA TYR A 667 3.64 -31.99 11.49
C TYR A 667 5.13 -32.32 11.50
N LEU A 668 5.92 -31.73 12.42
CA LEU A 668 7.36 -31.99 12.51
C LEU A 668 7.65 -33.48 12.76
N ARG A 669 6.93 -34.12 13.69
CA ARG A 669 7.11 -35.56 13.98
C ARG A 669 6.87 -36.46 12.77
N ARG A 670 5.95 -36.08 11.87
CA ARG A 670 5.68 -36.81 10.62
C ARG A 670 6.66 -36.48 9.51
N ALA A 671 6.97 -35.19 9.30
CA ALA A 671 7.62 -34.69 8.09
C ALA A 671 9.15 -34.58 8.21
N CYS A 672 9.71 -34.50 9.42
CA CYS A 672 11.15 -34.30 9.61
C CYS A 672 12.10 -35.31 8.92
N PRO A 673 11.71 -36.56 8.62
CA PRO A 673 12.52 -37.44 7.77
C PRO A 673 12.72 -36.90 6.35
N ASP A 674 11.76 -36.14 5.83
CA ASP A 674 11.69 -35.72 4.42
C ASP A 674 11.90 -34.19 4.22
N VAL A 675 11.86 -33.40 5.30
CA VAL A 675 11.93 -31.92 5.25
C VAL A 675 13.14 -31.37 6.00
N GLY A 676 13.79 -30.36 5.43
CA GLY A 676 15.03 -29.77 5.95
C GLY A 676 14.86 -28.60 6.92
N PHE A 677 13.78 -28.54 7.71
CA PHE A 677 13.59 -27.45 8.69
C PHE A 677 14.59 -27.55 9.85
N ARG A 678 15.11 -26.42 10.34
CA ARG A 678 16.05 -26.42 11.47
C ARG A 678 15.43 -26.92 12.78
N LEU A 679 14.12 -26.78 12.93
CA LEU A 679 13.37 -27.31 14.06
C LEU A 679 13.41 -28.84 14.16
N CYS A 680 13.66 -29.56 13.05
CA CYS A 680 13.71 -31.02 13.06
C CYS A 680 14.82 -31.58 13.96
N ALA A 681 15.93 -30.84 14.12
CA ALA A 681 17.00 -31.23 15.04
C ALA A 681 16.59 -31.14 16.52
N TYR A 682 15.47 -30.49 16.82
CA TYR A 682 15.00 -30.20 18.18
C TYR A 682 13.56 -30.72 18.41
N VAL A 683 13.05 -31.59 17.54
CA VAL A 683 11.65 -32.06 17.61
C VAL A 683 11.34 -32.79 18.91
N ASP A 684 12.32 -33.48 19.51
CA ASP A 684 12.18 -34.19 20.78
C ASP A 684 12.07 -33.27 22.00
N HIS A 685 12.41 -31.99 21.83
CA HIS A 685 12.26 -30.95 22.86
C HIS A 685 10.92 -30.20 22.78
N LEU A 686 10.06 -30.51 21.80
CA LEU A 686 8.77 -29.86 21.58
C LEU A 686 7.59 -30.72 22.13
N PRO A 687 6.50 -30.11 22.64
CA PRO A 687 6.19 -28.68 22.61
C PRO A 687 6.92 -27.85 23.69
N ILE A 688 7.07 -26.56 23.42
CA ILE A 688 7.63 -25.57 24.36
C ILE A 688 6.70 -24.37 24.39
N GLU A 689 6.45 -23.84 25.60
CA GLU A 689 5.65 -22.63 25.79
C GLU A 689 6.23 -21.47 24.97
N TRP A 690 5.37 -20.72 24.28
CA TRP A 690 5.80 -19.76 23.26
C TRP A 690 6.72 -18.64 23.80
N ARG A 691 6.60 -18.24 25.08
CA ARG A 691 7.49 -17.24 25.69
C ARG A 691 8.83 -17.86 26.03
N ASP A 692 8.85 -19.06 26.56
CA ASP A 692 10.09 -19.79 26.83
C ASP A 692 10.87 -20.01 25.52
N PHE A 693 10.17 -20.33 24.43
CA PHE A 693 10.76 -20.43 23.10
C PHE A 693 11.37 -19.10 22.62
N LEU A 694 10.64 -17.99 22.73
CA LEU A 694 11.03 -16.69 22.14
C LEU A 694 11.97 -15.85 23.00
N PHE A 695 11.87 -15.95 24.33
CA PHE A 695 12.52 -15.07 25.30
C PHE A 695 13.41 -15.82 26.28
N GLY A 696 13.32 -17.16 26.34
CA GLY A 696 14.03 -18.01 27.30
C GLY A 696 13.21 -18.23 28.57
N GLY A 697 13.17 -19.49 29.03
CA GLY A 697 12.43 -19.93 30.22
C GLY A 697 13.36 -20.35 31.36
N SER A 698 12.82 -20.55 32.56
CA SER A 698 13.61 -20.87 33.77
C SER A 698 14.19 -22.29 33.82
N GLU A 699 13.73 -23.23 32.98
CA GLU A 699 14.21 -24.62 32.99
C GLU A 699 15.45 -24.84 32.10
N PRO A 700 16.56 -25.39 32.64
CA PRO A 700 17.71 -25.79 31.85
C PRO A 700 17.35 -26.94 30.89
N GLY A 701 17.50 -26.72 29.57
CA GLY A 701 17.24 -27.73 28.53
C GLY A 701 16.15 -27.37 27.51
N THR A 702 15.36 -26.32 27.75
CA THR A 702 14.29 -25.85 26.83
C THR A 702 14.73 -24.65 25.97
N ARG A 703 15.94 -24.12 26.16
CA ARG A 703 16.38 -22.81 25.64
C ARG A 703 17.07 -22.82 24.26
N PHE A 704 16.71 -23.73 23.35
CA PHE A 704 17.50 -23.90 22.12
C PHE A 704 17.41 -22.73 21.13
N PHE A 705 16.26 -22.02 21.07
CA PHE A 705 16.14 -20.83 20.22
C PHE A 705 16.67 -19.59 20.94
N ALA A 706 16.14 -19.25 22.11
CA ALA A 706 16.49 -18.03 22.86
C ALA A 706 17.99 -17.96 23.24
N ASP A 707 18.61 -19.11 23.55
CA ASP A 707 20.04 -19.20 23.88
C ASP A 707 20.86 -19.84 22.75
N GLY A 708 20.22 -20.12 21.61
CA GLY A 708 20.87 -20.64 20.43
C GLY A 708 21.85 -19.65 19.78
N PRO A 709 22.76 -20.15 18.93
CA PRO A 709 23.67 -19.30 18.19
C PRO A 709 22.89 -18.39 17.21
N PRO A 710 23.40 -17.18 16.90
CA PRO A 710 22.78 -16.22 15.98
C PRO A 710 22.33 -16.81 14.64
N GLU A 711 23.08 -17.78 14.11
CA GLU A 711 22.83 -18.46 12.85
C GLU A 711 21.58 -19.35 12.92
N LEU A 712 21.37 -20.04 14.05
CA LEU A 712 20.18 -20.86 14.29
C LEU A 712 18.94 -19.98 14.44
N GLN A 713 19.05 -18.91 15.24
CA GLN A 713 17.98 -17.93 15.42
C GLN A 713 17.56 -17.28 14.10
N LYS A 714 18.55 -16.90 13.26
CA LYS A 714 18.32 -16.37 11.92
C LYS A 714 17.61 -17.38 11.02
N ALA A 715 18.09 -18.63 10.99
CA ALA A 715 17.52 -19.65 10.13
C ALA A 715 16.05 -19.95 10.49
N ILE A 716 15.75 -20.19 11.77
CA ILE A 716 14.37 -20.42 12.24
C ILE A 716 13.48 -19.21 11.96
N SER A 717 14.00 -17.98 12.13
CA SER A 717 13.25 -16.76 11.81
C SER A 717 12.90 -16.63 10.33
N LEU A 718 13.82 -17.01 9.43
CA LEU A 718 13.59 -16.98 7.97
C LEU A 718 12.68 -18.13 7.51
N GLU A 719 12.71 -19.28 8.18
CA GLU A 719 11.92 -20.46 7.86
C GLU A 719 10.44 -20.36 8.30
N GLN A 720 10.12 -19.49 9.26
CA GLN A 720 8.78 -19.38 9.88
C GLN A 720 7.60 -19.42 8.89
N PHE A 721 7.64 -18.65 7.80
CA PHE A 721 6.53 -18.61 6.84
C PHE A 721 6.46 -19.85 5.96
N ALA A 722 7.61 -20.47 5.65
CA ALA A 722 7.65 -21.74 4.94
C ALA A 722 7.12 -22.87 5.82
N PHE A 723 7.54 -22.89 7.09
CA PHE A 723 7.04 -23.81 8.11
C PHE A 723 5.52 -23.67 8.31
N THR A 724 5.03 -22.44 8.55
CA THR A 724 3.59 -22.17 8.70
C THR A 724 2.79 -22.66 7.48
N ARG A 725 3.29 -22.39 6.26
CA ARG A 725 2.62 -22.85 5.02
C ARG A 725 2.59 -24.38 4.93
N ALA A 726 3.65 -25.05 5.34
CA ALA A 726 3.72 -26.51 5.33
C ALA A 726 2.73 -27.13 6.32
N VAL A 727 2.65 -26.59 7.55
CA VAL A 727 1.67 -27.02 8.56
C VAL A 727 0.23 -26.83 8.08
N VAL A 728 -0.08 -25.67 7.45
CA VAL A 728 -1.41 -25.40 6.85
C VAL A 728 -1.74 -26.36 5.71
N ALA A 729 -0.75 -26.73 4.90
CA ALA A 729 -0.94 -27.63 3.76
C ALA A 729 -1.12 -29.10 4.19
N ASP A 730 -0.50 -29.49 5.31
CA ASP A 730 -0.60 -30.84 5.89
C ASP A 730 -1.96 -31.08 6.54
N ASP A 731 -2.41 -30.18 7.41
CA ASP A 731 -3.71 -30.30 8.10
C ASP A 731 -4.44 -28.96 8.22
N PRO A 732 -5.18 -28.53 7.18
CA PRO A 732 -5.90 -27.26 7.21
C PRO A 732 -7.05 -27.23 8.22
N VAL A 733 -7.60 -28.40 8.60
CA VAL A 733 -8.71 -28.48 9.57
C VAL A 733 -8.18 -28.28 10.98
N ALA A 734 -7.10 -28.97 11.36
CA ALA A 734 -6.46 -28.78 12.65
C ALA A 734 -5.97 -27.34 12.85
N VAL A 735 -5.43 -26.70 11.80
CA VAL A 735 -5.03 -25.28 11.86
C VAL A 735 -6.24 -24.36 12.03
N LEU A 736 -7.37 -24.64 11.37
CA LEU A 736 -8.59 -23.85 11.54
C LEU A 736 -9.17 -23.98 12.95
N ASP A 737 -9.20 -25.20 13.50
CA ASP A 737 -9.67 -25.47 14.87
C ASP A 737 -8.77 -24.77 15.89
N PHE A 738 -7.46 -24.89 15.73
CA PHE A 738 -6.46 -24.19 16.53
C PHE A 738 -6.63 -22.67 16.48
N ALA A 739 -6.74 -22.09 15.29
CA ALA A 739 -6.94 -20.66 15.11
C ALA A 739 -8.26 -20.18 15.74
N THR A 740 -9.32 -20.98 15.63
CA THR A 740 -10.63 -20.68 16.24
C THR A 740 -10.55 -20.72 17.76
N ALA A 741 -9.89 -21.75 18.33
CA ALA A 741 -9.68 -21.87 19.76
C ALA A 741 -8.84 -20.70 20.31
N ALA A 742 -7.74 -20.34 19.64
CA ALA A 742 -6.89 -19.21 20.01
C ALA A 742 -7.67 -17.88 19.99
N PHE A 743 -8.49 -17.65 18.96
CA PHE A 743 -9.37 -16.49 18.87
C PHE A 743 -10.37 -16.42 20.03
N LEU A 744 -11.09 -17.51 20.30
CA LEU A 744 -12.09 -17.58 21.38
C LEU A 744 -11.45 -17.43 22.76
N ARG A 745 -10.28 -18.03 22.98
CA ARG A 745 -9.51 -17.87 24.23
C ARG A 745 -9.07 -16.42 24.42
N GLN A 746 -8.52 -15.79 23.38
CA GLN A 746 -8.11 -14.39 23.46
C GLN A 746 -9.30 -13.45 23.72
N MET A 747 -10.51 -13.75 23.24
CA MET A 747 -11.71 -12.94 23.51
C MET A 747 -12.05 -12.79 24.99
N VAL A 748 -11.67 -13.76 25.83
CA VAL A 748 -11.95 -13.75 27.27
C VAL A 748 -10.72 -13.46 28.14
N MET A 749 -9.51 -13.45 27.55
CA MET A 749 -8.27 -13.13 28.26
C MET A 749 -7.92 -11.65 28.10
N PHE A 750 -8.22 -10.87 29.14
CA PHE A 750 -7.97 -9.43 29.23
C PHE A 750 -7.70 -8.99 30.67
N ASP A 751 -7.05 -9.83 31.48
CA ASP A 751 -6.63 -9.47 32.83
C ASP A 751 -5.73 -8.22 32.82
N PRO A 752 -6.11 -7.12 33.51
CA PRO A 752 -5.29 -5.93 33.62
C PRO A 752 -3.90 -6.19 34.22
N ALA A 753 -3.71 -7.26 34.99
CA ALA A 753 -2.40 -7.67 35.51
C ALA A 753 -1.37 -7.91 34.38
N GLY A 754 -1.82 -8.35 33.20
CA GLY A 754 -0.95 -8.53 32.04
C GLY A 754 -0.35 -7.24 31.46
N LEU A 755 -0.85 -6.06 31.85
CA LEU A 755 -0.30 -4.76 31.46
C LEU A 755 0.82 -4.28 32.39
N LEU A 756 0.96 -4.91 33.56
CA LEU A 756 1.98 -4.58 34.56
C LEU A 756 3.06 -5.66 34.56
N LEU A 757 4.25 -5.33 35.03
CA LEU A 757 5.26 -6.31 35.38
C LEU A 757 4.94 -6.81 36.80
N PRO A 758 4.41 -8.03 37.00
CA PRO A 758 4.06 -8.49 38.34
C PRO A 758 5.33 -8.61 39.19
N ALA A 759 5.30 -8.12 40.44
CA ALA A 759 6.43 -8.23 41.36
C ALA A 759 6.85 -9.70 41.62
N TYR A 760 5.94 -10.66 41.51
CA TYR A 760 6.28 -12.09 41.63
C TYR A 760 7.15 -12.61 40.46
N LEU A 761 7.09 -11.96 39.29
CA LEU A 761 8.03 -12.25 38.20
C LEU A 761 9.42 -11.76 38.57
N MET A 762 9.58 -10.61 39.26
CA MET A 762 10.89 -10.21 39.84
C MET A 762 11.48 -11.24 40.81
N GLU A 763 10.65 -11.98 41.55
CA GLU A 763 11.11 -13.07 42.45
C GLU A 763 11.42 -14.40 41.73
N ARG A 764 10.90 -14.61 40.52
CA ARG A 764 11.13 -15.82 39.68
C ARG A 764 11.94 -15.57 38.41
N MET A 765 12.48 -14.36 38.27
CA MET A 765 13.18 -13.94 37.05
C MET A 765 14.50 -14.71 36.92
N ASP A 766 14.63 -15.45 35.81
CA ASP A 766 15.86 -16.08 35.35
C ASP A 766 17.01 -15.05 35.25
N ASP A 767 18.26 -15.51 35.25
CA ASP A 767 19.47 -14.66 35.27
C ASP A 767 19.45 -13.56 34.20
N ARG A 768 18.82 -13.82 33.05
CA ARG A 768 18.67 -12.90 31.92
C ARG A 768 17.73 -11.72 32.22
N ALA A 769 16.67 -11.97 32.95
CA ALA A 769 15.69 -10.95 33.31
C ALA A 769 16.21 -10.08 34.48
N LEU A 770 16.98 -10.68 35.41
CA LEU A 770 17.78 -9.94 36.38
C LEU A 770 18.82 -9.04 35.68
N ALA A 771 19.52 -9.56 34.66
CA ALA A 771 20.47 -8.77 33.87
C ALA A 771 19.80 -7.59 33.11
N LEU A 772 18.59 -7.78 32.57
CA LEU A 772 17.76 -6.71 32.00
C LEU A 772 17.35 -5.68 33.05
N PHE A 773 17.00 -6.13 34.27
CA PHE A 773 16.68 -5.24 35.38
C PHE A 773 17.91 -4.44 35.84
N ASP A 774 19.07 -5.07 35.91
CA ASP A 774 20.32 -4.43 36.30
C ASP A 774 20.80 -3.40 35.27
N ALA A 775 20.49 -3.63 34.00
CA ALA A 775 20.81 -2.72 32.92
C ALA A 775 19.96 -1.43 32.91
N TYR A 776 18.85 -1.39 33.67
CA TYR A 776 18.03 -0.18 33.75
C TYR A 776 18.73 0.99 34.45
N PRO A 777 18.46 2.25 34.04
CA PRO A 777 18.91 3.42 34.79
C PRO A 777 18.36 3.43 36.23
N ASP A 778 19.16 3.89 37.19
CA ASP A 778 18.79 3.90 38.63
C ASP A 778 17.49 4.65 38.92
N TRP A 779 17.24 5.76 38.22
CA TRP A 779 16.00 6.52 38.37
C TRP A 779 14.76 5.70 37.99
N MET A 780 14.91 4.76 37.04
CA MET A 780 13.81 3.93 36.55
C MET A 780 13.55 2.76 37.51
N LYS A 781 14.63 2.16 38.05
CA LYS A 781 14.53 1.18 39.15
C LYS A 781 13.86 1.81 40.38
N ALA A 782 14.23 3.06 40.72
CA ALA A 782 13.62 3.81 41.81
C ALA A 782 12.12 4.06 41.57
N GLN A 783 11.74 4.43 40.34
CA GLN A 783 10.32 4.62 40.00
C GLN A 783 9.53 3.31 40.12
N LEU A 784 10.05 2.18 39.63
CA LEU A 784 9.39 0.87 39.76
C LEU A 784 9.08 0.52 41.23
N ARG A 785 9.98 0.84 42.16
CA ARG A 785 9.80 0.63 43.61
C ARG A 785 8.76 1.54 44.26
N THR A 786 8.26 2.56 43.55
CA THR A 786 7.31 3.57 44.10
C THR A 786 5.89 3.42 43.56
N LEU A 787 5.62 2.45 42.67
CA LEU A 787 4.31 2.30 42.03
C LEU A 787 3.30 1.60 42.96
N ALA A 788 2.28 2.34 43.39
CA ALA A 788 1.34 1.91 44.43
C ALA A 788 0.32 0.83 43.98
N VAL A 789 0.01 0.73 42.68
CA VAL A 789 -0.99 -0.22 42.14
C VAL A 789 -0.35 -1.56 41.77
N VAL A 790 0.98 -1.62 41.63
CA VAL A 790 1.70 -2.84 41.21
C VAL A 790 1.74 -3.91 42.32
N GLU A 791 1.58 -3.52 43.58
CA GLU A 791 1.60 -4.45 44.73
C GLU A 791 0.20 -4.82 45.25
N GLN A 792 -0.89 -4.31 44.66
CA GLN A 792 -2.25 -4.52 45.18
C GLN A 792 -3.10 -5.43 44.28
N GLU A 793 -2.94 -6.75 44.42
CA GLU A 793 -3.71 -7.77 43.68
C GLU A 793 -5.24 -7.58 43.76
N HIS A 794 -5.73 -7.10 44.91
CA HIS A 794 -7.15 -6.81 45.10
C HIS A 794 -7.66 -5.70 44.18
N LEU A 795 -6.86 -4.67 43.90
CA LEU A 795 -7.27 -3.55 43.05
C LEU A 795 -7.32 -3.98 41.57
N LEU A 796 -6.35 -4.80 41.13
CA LEU A 796 -6.34 -5.39 39.79
C LEU A 796 -7.54 -6.33 39.59
N SER A 797 -7.85 -7.15 40.60
CA SER A 797 -9.03 -8.03 40.59
C SER A 797 -10.33 -7.24 40.52
N MET A 798 -10.47 -6.16 41.30
CA MET A 798 -11.63 -5.28 41.23
C MET A 798 -11.78 -4.63 39.85
N LEU A 799 -10.67 -4.19 39.26
CA LEU A 799 -10.65 -3.60 37.91
C LEU A 799 -11.05 -4.62 36.84
N HIS A 800 -10.61 -5.87 36.98
CA HIS A 800 -11.00 -6.94 36.07
C HIS A 800 -12.51 -7.21 36.16
N ILE A 801 -13.05 -7.37 37.39
CA ILE A 801 -14.48 -7.59 37.63
C ILE A 801 -15.33 -6.42 37.11
N SER A 802 -14.93 -5.17 37.36
CA SER A 802 -15.64 -3.99 36.85
C SER A 802 -15.62 -3.94 35.32
N THR A 803 -14.51 -4.34 34.70
CA THR A 803 -14.40 -4.42 33.23
C THR A 803 -15.37 -5.45 32.65
N ILE A 804 -15.46 -6.64 33.25
CA ILE A 804 -16.42 -7.68 32.84
C ILE A 804 -17.85 -7.14 32.97
N GLY A 805 -18.20 -6.59 34.13
CA GLY A 805 -19.55 -6.06 34.39
C GLY A 805 -19.96 -4.95 33.42
N LEU A 806 -19.07 -4.00 33.15
CA LEU A 806 -19.31 -2.91 32.20
C LEU A 806 -19.41 -3.42 30.76
N THR A 807 -18.62 -4.43 30.38
CA THR A 807 -18.66 -5.05 29.05
C THR A 807 -19.98 -5.77 28.83
N LEU A 808 -20.42 -6.60 29.80
CA LEU A 808 -21.71 -7.28 29.73
C LEU A 808 -22.88 -6.28 29.67
N LEU A 809 -22.82 -5.22 30.48
CA LEU A 809 -23.82 -4.15 30.43
C LEU A 809 -23.86 -3.46 29.05
N ALA A 810 -22.69 -3.14 28.48
CA ALA A 810 -22.60 -2.51 27.17
C ALA A 810 -23.15 -3.41 26.06
N LEU A 811 -22.84 -4.71 26.08
CA LEU A 811 -23.39 -5.70 25.16
C LEU A 811 -24.91 -5.83 25.29
N ALA A 812 -25.44 -5.83 26.52
CA ALA A 812 -26.89 -5.85 26.76
C ALA A 812 -27.58 -4.59 26.21
N VAL A 813 -26.99 -3.40 26.43
CA VAL A 813 -27.50 -2.13 25.89
C VAL A 813 -27.50 -2.12 24.37
N LEU A 814 -26.43 -2.65 23.75
CA LEU A 814 -26.33 -2.78 22.31
C LEU A 814 -27.34 -3.78 21.76
N GLY A 815 -27.47 -4.96 22.37
CA GLY A 815 -28.46 -5.97 21.99
C GLY A 815 -29.88 -5.42 22.04
N GLN A 816 -30.20 -4.65 23.09
CA GLN A 816 -31.50 -3.96 23.19
C GLN A 816 -31.68 -2.88 22.12
N ALA A 817 -30.62 -2.15 21.76
CA ALA A 817 -30.67 -1.14 20.69
C ALA A 817 -30.87 -1.78 19.30
N LEU A 818 -30.25 -2.93 19.06
CA LEU A 818 -30.44 -3.71 17.83
C LEU A 818 -31.84 -4.33 17.75
N TYR A 819 -32.33 -4.91 18.86
CA TYR A 819 -33.66 -5.52 18.93
C TYR A 819 -34.79 -4.52 18.66
N ARG A 820 -34.68 -3.30 19.19
CA ARG A 820 -35.69 -2.25 18.97
C ARG A 820 -35.68 -1.66 17.56
N GLY A 821 -34.65 -1.95 16.77
CA GLY A 821 -34.45 -1.35 15.46
C GLY A 821 -34.06 0.14 15.54
N ALA A 822 -33.29 0.61 14.55
CA ALA A 822 -32.95 2.02 14.43
C ALA A 822 -34.05 2.77 13.66
N GLU A 823 -34.93 3.45 14.40
CA GLU A 823 -36.03 4.26 13.86
C GLU A 823 -35.52 5.54 13.17
N HIS A 824 -34.35 6.06 13.59
CA HIS A 824 -33.79 7.31 13.09
C HIS A 824 -32.37 7.18 12.52
N ARG A 825 -32.03 8.06 11.58
CA ARG A 825 -30.73 8.06 10.89
C ARG A 825 -29.53 8.22 11.83
N ALA A 826 -29.62 9.11 12.83
CA ALA A 826 -28.57 9.28 13.84
C ALA A 826 -28.32 8.00 14.67
N GLN A 827 -29.38 7.21 14.91
CA GLN A 827 -29.24 5.91 15.58
C GLN A 827 -28.51 4.90 14.68
N ARG A 828 -28.69 4.96 13.35
CA ARG A 828 -27.97 4.08 12.41
C ARG A 828 -26.47 4.38 12.35
N GLU A 829 -26.09 5.66 12.34
CA GLU A 829 -24.67 6.07 12.40
C GLU A 829 -24.04 5.67 13.73
N LEU A 830 -24.76 5.82 14.84
CA LEU A 830 -24.29 5.37 16.15
C LEU A 830 -24.15 3.84 16.24
N VAL A 831 -25.09 3.07 15.67
CA VAL A 831 -24.97 1.61 15.57
C VAL A 831 -23.77 1.21 14.73
N LEU A 832 -23.50 1.93 13.62
CA LEU A 832 -22.32 1.70 12.79
C LEU A 832 -21.01 1.98 13.56
N VAL A 833 -20.98 3.07 14.35
CA VAL A 833 -19.87 3.36 15.27
C VAL A 833 -19.66 2.21 16.25
N CYS A 834 -20.71 1.77 16.96
CA CYS A 834 -20.60 0.67 17.91
C CYS A 834 -20.14 -0.63 17.23
N ALA A 835 -20.67 -0.95 16.04
CA ALA A 835 -20.26 -2.11 15.28
C ALA A 835 -18.79 -2.04 14.87
N ALA A 836 -18.30 -0.88 14.42
CA ALA A 836 -16.89 -0.69 14.07
C ALA A 836 -15.96 -0.84 15.28
N LEU A 837 -16.34 -0.31 16.44
CA LEU A 837 -15.56 -0.49 17.69
C LEU A 837 -15.49 -1.97 18.10
N LEU A 838 -16.63 -2.68 18.06
CA LEU A 838 -16.67 -4.12 18.36
C LEU A 838 -15.84 -4.94 17.37
N LEU A 839 -15.97 -4.66 16.07
CA LEU A 839 -15.15 -5.30 15.04
C LEU A 839 -13.66 -5.07 15.29
N GLY A 840 -13.26 -3.87 15.73
CA GLY A 840 -11.87 -3.59 16.10
C GLY A 840 -11.37 -4.45 17.27
N VAL A 841 -12.19 -4.63 18.32
CA VAL A 841 -11.88 -5.51 19.46
C VAL A 841 -11.80 -6.99 19.03
N MET A 842 -12.72 -7.43 18.16
CA MET A 842 -12.72 -8.80 17.61
C MET A 842 -11.49 -9.06 16.74
N LEU A 843 -11.17 -8.14 15.83
CA LEU A 843 -10.03 -8.23 14.94
C LEU A 843 -8.70 -8.20 15.70
N ASN A 844 -8.58 -7.39 16.76
CA ASN A 844 -7.38 -7.39 17.59
C ASN A 844 -7.15 -8.77 18.25
N ALA A 845 -8.20 -9.42 18.76
CA ALA A 845 -8.05 -10.79 19.29
C ALA A 845 -7.72 -11.82 18.22
N ALA A 846 -8.31 -11.72 17.03
CA ALA A 846 -8.00 -12.63 15.93
C ALA A 846 -6.53 -12.46 15.51
N ILE A 847 -6.06 -11.22 15.35
CA ILE A 847 -4.68 -10.93 14.90
C ILE A 847 -3.68 -11.32 15.98
N CYS A 848 -3.85 -10.84 17.22
CA CYS A 848 -2.88 -11.10 18.29
C CYS A 848 -2.97 -12.52 18.84
N GLY A 849 -4.18 -13.04 19.03
CA GLY A 849 -4.39 -14.39 19.57
C GLY A 849 -3.95 -15.48 18.59
N VAL A 850 -4.28 -15.37 17.29
CA VAL A 850 -3.92 -16.40 16.31
C VAL A 850 -2.48 -16.30 15.86
N LEU A 851 -1.96 -15.09 15.60
CA LEU A 851 -0.63 -14.94 14.99
C LEU A 851 0.53 -14.88 15.98
N ALA A 852 0.27 -14.58 17.26
CA ALA A 852 1.30 -14.51 18.27
C ALA A 852 1.17 -15.61 19.33
N SER A 853 0.10 -15.55 20.12
CA SER A 853 -0.40 -16.55 21.08
C SER A 853 -1.37 -15.81 22.02
N PRO A 854 -2.43 -16.44 22.52
CA PRO A 854 -3.36 -15.78 23.43
C PRO A 854 -2.68 -15.27 24.73
N TYR A 855 -2.81 -13.97 25.02
CA TYR A 855 -2.19 -13.31 26.19
C TYR A 855 -3.03 -12.14 26.71
N ASP A 856 -3.20 -12.01 28.03
CA ASP A 856 -4.12 -11.03 28.66
C ASP A 856 -3.88 -9.58 28.21
N ARG A 857 -2.61 -9.20 28.09
CA ARG A 857 -2.18 -7.87 27.67
C ARG A 857 -2.82 -7.42 26.34
N PHE A 858 -3.00 -8.34 25.39
CA PHE A 858 -3.42 -8.01 24.03
C PHE A 858 -4.85 -7.48 23.96
N GLN A 859 -5.76 -7.99 24.79
CA GLN A 859 -7.13 -7.47 24.87
C GLN A 859 -7.33 -6.47 26.00
N ALA A 860 -6.58 -6.55 27.11
CA ALA A 860 -6.65 -5.55 28.18
C ALA A 860 -6.44 -4.12 27.65
N ARG A 861 -5.52 -3.93 26.70
CA ARG A 861 -5.24 -2.63 26.07
C ARG A 861 -6.37 -2.05 25.20
N ILE A 862 -7.40 -2.81 24.86
CA ILE A 862 -8.47 -2.38 23.92
C ILE A 862 -9.90 -2.70 24.36
N ILE A 863 -10.12 -3.61 25.31
CA ILE A 863 -11.46 -4.08 25.74
C ILE A 863 -12.38 -2.95 26.21
N TRP A 864 -11.81 -1.88 26.75
CA TRP A 864 -12.51 -0.67 27.21
C TRP A 864 -13.31 0.05 26.10
N LEU A 865 -13.05 -0.24 24.82
CA LEU A 865 -13.87 0.24 23.70
C LEU A 865 -15.31 -0.30 23.74
N VAL A 866 -15.55 -1.47 24.32
CA VAL A 866 -16.90 -2.06 24.42
C VAL A 866 -17.76 -1.26 25.43
N PRO A 867 -17.30 -1.03 26.68
CA PRO A 867 -17.95 -0.07 27.57
C PRO A 867 -18.14 1.33 26.97
N LEU A 868 -17.18 1.87 26.22
CA LEU A 868 -17.31 3.15 25.53
C LEU A 868 -18.47 3.17 24.53
N ALA A 869 -18.63 2.10 23.73
CA ALA A 869 -19.74 1.94 22.81
C ALA A 869 -21.09 1.91 23.55
N GLY A 870 -21.15 1.21 24.70
CA GLY A 870 -22.33 1.19 25.56
C GLY A 870 -22.69 2.57 26.13
N LEU A 871 -21.70 3.31 26.62
CA LEU A 871 -21.88 4.69 27.12
C LEU A 871 -22.40 5.63 26.03
N ALA A 872 -21.90 5.50 24.79
CA ALA A 872 -22.38 6.29 23.66
C ALA A 872 -23.88 6.06 23.39
N LEU A 873 -24.34 4.79 23.45
CA LEU A 873 -25.75 4.43 23.29
C LEU A 873 -26.63 4.94 24.43
N ILE A 874 -26.17 4.85 25.67
CA ILE A 874 -26.92 5.36 26.83
C ILE A 874 -27.06 6.89 26.74
N ALA A 875 -25.98 7.59 26.38
CA ALA A 875 -25.99 9.03 26.19
C ALA A 875 -26.97 9.46 25.08
N ALA A 876 -27.06 8.68 24.00
CA ALA A 876 -28.02 8.92 22.91
C ALA A 876 -29.48 8.76 23.34
N ARG A 877 -29.79 7.84 24.26
CA ARG A 877 -31.18 7.62 24.74
C ARG A 877 -31.70 8.76 25.63
N ARG A 878 -30.81 9.45 26.36
CA ARG A 878 -31.18 10.58 27.24
C ARG A 878 -31.28 11.92 26.50
N ALA A 879 -31.03 11.92 25.19
CA ALA A 879 -31.21 13.09 24.34
C ALA A 879 -32.70 13.43 24.23
N PRO A 880 -33.14 14.66 24.59
CA PRO A 880 -34.50 15.08 24.25
C PRO A 880 -34.63 15.05 22.73
N ALA A 881 -35.68 14.39 22.25
CA ALA A 881 -36.08 14.43 20.84
C ALA A 881 -36.21 15.91 20.46
N ALA A 882 -35.37 16.38 19.54
CA ALA A 882 -35.48 17.74 19.04
C ALA A 882 -36.92 17.94 18.53
N ARG A 883 -37.55 19.01 19.01
CA ARG A 883 -38.98 19.32 18.82
C ARG A 883 -39.42 19.14 17.36
N ARG A 884 -40.54 18.44 17.20
CA ARG A 884 -41.30 18.13 15.98
C ARG A 884 -41.90 19.34 15.23
N ASN A 885 -41.33 20.54 15.34
CA ASN A 885 -41.91 21.75 14.75
C ASN A 885 -41.11 22.23 13.54
N GLY A 886 -41.18 21.49 12.43
CA GLY A 886 -41.07 22.08 11.09
C GLY A 886 -42.50 22.19 10.54
N PRO A 887 -42.89 23.30 9.87
CA PRO A 887 -44.24 23.44 9.34
C PRO A 887 -44.51 22.29 8.37
N ASP A 888 -45.63 21.61 8.59
CA ASP A 888 -46.16 20.58 7.70
C ASP A 888 -46.43 21.20 6.32
N PRO A 889 -45.72 20.78 5.25
CA PRO A 889 -45.93 21.33 3.90
C PRO A 889 -47.30 20.95 3.32
N HIS A 890 -48.14 20.20 4.03
CA HIS A 890 -49.47 19.77 3.60
C HIS A 890 -50.65 20.37 4.36
N LYS A 891 -50.45 21.40 5.21
CA LYS A 891 -51.58 22.18 5.72
C LYS A 891 -51.86 23.37 4.79
N PRO A 892 -52.98 23.38 4.04
CA PRO A 892 -53.39 24.58 3.32
C PRO A 892 -53.72 25.68 4.32
N GLU A 893 -53.04 26.82 4.18
CA GLU A 893 -53.38 28.04 4.90
C GLU A 893 -54.84 28.41 4.57
N ARG A 894 -55.66 28.61 5.61
CA ARG A 894 -56.98 29.22 5.43
C ARG A 894 -56.76 30.67 4.98
N PRO A 895 -57.47 31.15 3.95
CA PRO A 895 -57.37 32.55 3.55
C PRO A 895 -57.95 33.43 4.65
N PHE A 896 -57.21 34.49 4.99
CA PHE A 896 -57.70 35.59 5.82
C PHE A 896 -58.84 36.31 5.09
N THR A 897 -60.06 36.12 5.60
CA THR A 897 -61.13 37.14 5.71
C THR A 897 -61.99 36.78 6.90
#